data_AF-U3GZP1-F1
#
_entry.id   AF-U3GZP1-F1
#
_cell.length_a   1.000
_cell.length_b   1.000
_cell.length_c   1.000
_cell.angle_alpha   90.00
_cell.angle_beta   90.00
_cell.angle_gamma   90.00
#
_symmetry.space_group_name_H-M   'P 1'
#
loop_
_entity.id
_entity.type
_entity.pdbx_description
1 polymer ?
#
loop_
_entity_poly.entity_id
_entity_poly.type
_entity_poly.pdbx_seq_one_letter_code
_entity_poly.pdbx_strand_id
1 'polypeptide(L)'
;MSTREQLYPGDLLDDRYRIEAPIAAGGMSTVYRCVDLRLGRHVAAKVMHADYADNPVFRSRFRREARSMARLSHPNLVNVYDSVMGEQDSGEPVFLVMELITGGTLRELLDERGPMPPHAAMSVMRSVLTGLAVAHEAGMVHRDIKPDNILINGDHTVKLADFGLVRAADHAATEIIGTVSYLSPEQVEGADIGPASDVYSAGIVLYELLTGGIPFDEGDPTDRAFARLSEDVPAPSGQIAGVPTLIDALVATATARDVSNRFSDAGEFLAAINDVAEELQLPAFNVPIPEHAAAHRSFEQAENTDLLTGVLNNTGVLPAVLAAPVHASKPTDTQVWEGPLVAPPPPAHYEQDHQDAPVDTYDEQYEQQNYAPGKPVSNRSGWKIALWSGLITALIAAVALGGWWFGSGRYGEVPQIIGMGQAQAVTTIEQAGFTATTSQEYSDDIPAEQIIGTQPPGGERIPKGSNVAIRQSLGQPAVPEIPASGSVQDFRGLASERTLGLRVGEEEYSDSVPAGQISSTQPSPGTVVATHSTVTVHLSKGPAPIKVPKLAGLSQDKARDALEKAGLRVRKVIPEFDQKIKKDHVIRTSPDSNAELRRGDEVDLYVSTALEVPDLKDKTLDEARRILGDAGLTVGTVTTDEEATSRNGQAVVKTAPAAGKLIDPEFNTVDLVMNGKVIVPSLMGKKVSEAESTLLDMGLNVDIDGKDNAVVYSQSPKAGSKVAVGTTVTIKSIG
;
A
#
# COMPACT_ATOMS: atom_id res chain seq x y z
N MET A 1 16.94 12.86 12.75
CA MET A 1 16.92 11.79 11.73
C MET A 1 18.29 11.14 11.77
N SER A 2 18.38 9.89 12.25
CA SER A 2 19.59 9.10 12.01
C SER A 2 19.56 8.66 10.55
N THR A 3 20.69 8.75 9.85
CA THR A 3 20.82 8.19 8.50
C THR A 3 20.83 6.67 8.62
N ARG A 4 19.88 6.00 7.97
CA ARG A 4 19.92 4.54 7.82
C ARG A 4 21.20 4.17 7.09
N GLU A 5 22.11 3.49 7.79
CA GLU A 5 23.41 3.09 7.28
C GLU A 5 23.22 1.88 6.36
N GLN A 6 22.87 2.18 5.11
CA GLN A 6 22.63 1.18 4.07
C GLN A 6 23.96 0.76 3.46
N LEU A 7 24.22 -0.55 3.45
CA LEU A 7 25.43 -1.13 2.91
C LEU A 7 25.32 -1.28 1.39
N TYR A 8 26.46 -1.15 0.71
CA TYR A 8 26.56 -1.07 -0.74
C TYR A 8 27.21 -2.33 -1.34
N PRO A 9 26.97 -2.63 -2.63
CA PRO A 9 27.70 -3.68 -3.35
C PRO A 9 29.22 -3.46 -3.28
N GLY A 10 29.95 -4.49 -2.85
CA GLY A 10 31.39 -4.44 -2.60
C GLY A 10 31.79 -4.32 -1.13
N ASP A 11 30.90 -3.87 -0.25
CA ASP A 11 31.19 -3.77 1.20
C ASP A 11 31.46 -5.15 1.83
N LEU A 12 32.32 -5.18 2.85
CA LEU A 12 32.72 -6.39 3.56
C LEU A 12 32.13 -6.42 4.97
N LEU A 13 31.42 -7.51 5.28
CA LEU A 13 31.06 -7.88 6.65
C LEU A 13 32.07 -8.90 7.18
N ASP A 14 32.62 -8.67 8.40
CA ASP A 14 33.59 -9.56 9.08
C ASP A 14 34.84 -9.88 8.23
N ASP A 15 35.27 -8.93 7.38
CA ASP A 15 36.33 -9.09 6.35
C ASP A 15 36.18 -10.33 5.44
N ARG A 16 34.97 -10.93 5.39
CA ARG A 16 34.72 -12.27 4.84
C ARG A 16 33.54 -12.33 3.91
N TYR A 17 32.46 -11.61 4.19
CA TYR A 17 31.23 -11.67 3.41
C TYR A 17 31.09 -10.40 2.57
N ARG A 18 31.36 -10.50 1.27
CA ARG A 18 31.24 -9.39 0.32
C ARG A 18 29.79 -9.24 -0.12
N ILE A 19 29.19 -8.07 0.11
CA ILE A 19 27.83 -7.75 -0.32
C ILE A 19 27.77 -7.62 -1.85
N GLU A 20 26.75 -8.21 -2.45
CA GLU A 20 26.50 -8.18 -3.90
C GLU A 20 25.27 -7.34 -4.23
N ALA A 21 24.15 -7.57 -3.55
CA ALA A 21 22.90 -6.81 -3.73
C ALA A 21 21.99 -6.94 -2.49
N PRO A 22 21.14 -5.95 -2.18
CA PRO A 22 20.04 -6.13 -1.25
C PRO A 22 18.97 -7.07 -1.84
N ILE A 23 18.40 -7.95 -1.02
CA ILE A 23 17.28 -8.85 -1.38
C ILE A 23 15.97 -8.26 -0.84
N ALA A 24 15.94 -7.91 0.45
CA ALA A 24 14.73 -7.44 1.14
C ALA A 24 15.09 -6.51 2.31
N ALA A 25 14.19 -5.59 2.67
CA ALA A 25 14.37 -4.68 3.81
C ALA A 25 13.08 -4.58 4.66
N GLY A 26 13.18 -4.91 5.94
CA GLY A 26 12.16 -4.64 6.97
C GLY A 26 12.61 -3.51 7.91
N GLY A 27 11.78 -3.12 8.88
CA GLY A 27 12.10 -2.03 9.80
C GLY A 27 13.16 -2.33 10.85
N MET A 28 13.43 -3.61 11.14
CA MET A 28 14.51 -4.03 12.04
C MET A 28 15.83 -4.38 11.32
N SER A 29 15.78 -4.81 10.06
CA SER A 29 16.91 -5.46 9.39
C SER A 29 16.81 -5.46 7.86
N THR A 30 17.94 -5.47 7.18
CA THR A 30 18.05 -5.66 5.72
C THR A 30 18.76 -6.98 5.41
N VAL A 31 18.22 -7.74 4.46
CA VAL A 31 18.80 -9.00 3.97
C VAL A 31 19.55 -8.72 2.66
N TYR A 32 20.82 -9.10 2.60
CA TYR A 32 21.70 -8.92 1.43
C TYR A 32 22.17 -10.27 0.89
N ARG A 33 22.25 -10.39 -0.44
CA ARG A 33 23.01 -11.44 -1.13
C ARG A 33 24.49 -11.12 -0.96
N CYS A 34 25.28 -12.10 -0.51
CA CYS A 34 26.72 -11.95 -0.28
C CYS A 34 27.53 -13.17 -0.78
N VAL A 35 28.83 -12.99 -1.03
CA VAL A 35 29.79 -14.08 -1.21
C VAL A 35 30.57 -14.32 0.09
N ASP A 36 30.56 -15.55 0.60
CA ASP A 36 31.52 -16.00 1.64
C ASP A 36 32.89 -16.22 0.97
N LEU A 37 33.76 -15.20 1.00
CA LEU A 37 35.05 -15.18 0.31
C LEU A 37 36.00 -16.30 0.76
N ARG A 38 35.76 -16.89 1.94
CA ARG A 38 36.53 -18.01 2.47
C ARG A 38 36.09 -19.37 1.91
N LEU A 39 34.83 -19.51 1.49
CA LEU A 39 34.25 -20.76 1.01
C LEU A 39 33.83 -20.72 -0.47
N GLY A 40 33.86 -19.56 -1.13
CA GLY A 40 33.53 -19.41 -2.55
C GLY A 40 32.06 -19.68 -2.87
N ARG A 41 31.15 -19.42 -1.93
CA ARG A 41 29.70 -19.66 -2.06
C ARG A 41 28.88 -18.40 -1.81
N HIS A 42 27.75 -18.27 -2.50
CA HIS A 42 26.76 -17.25 -2.16
C HIS A 42 25.99 -17.64 -0.89
N VAL A 43 25.63 -16.64 -0.08
CA VAL A 43 24.87 -16.74 1.17
C VAL A 43 23.94 -15.54 1.29
N ALA A 44 22.91 -15.64 2.12
CA ALA A 44 22.14 -14.48 2.55
C ALA A 44 22.67 -13.98 3.90
N ALA A 45 22.88 -12.67 4.04
CA ALA A 45 23.27 -12.02 5.29
C ALA A 45 22.16 -11.06 5.73
N LYS A 46 21.53 -11.37 6.87
CA LYS A 46 20.51 -10.51 7.50
C LYS A 46 21.18 -9.62 8.53
N VAL A 47 21.33 -8.35 8.17
CA VAL A 47 22.02 -7.31 8.96
C VAL A 47 20.98 -6.50 9.74
N MET A 48 21.16 -6.43 11.06
CA MET A 48 20.32 -5.61 11.94
C MET A 48 20.62 -4.12 11.77
N HIS A 49 19.60 -3.26 11.83
CA HIS A 49 19.81 -1.81 11.82
C HIS A 49 20.41 -1.34 13.16
N ALA A 50 21.23 -0.28 13.12
CA ALA A 50 22.00 0.21 14.27
C ALA A 50 21.15 0.46 15.53
N ASP A 51 19.96 1.02 15.35
CA ASP A 51 18.98 1.31 16.42
C ASP A 51 18.62 0.07 17.27
N TYR A 52 18.73 -1.15 16.72
CA TYR A 52 18.55 -2.43 17.42
C TYR A 52 19.88 -3.10 17.81
N ALA A 53 20.94 -2.87 17.03
CA ALA A 53 22.24 -3.51 17.22
C ALA A 53 22.86 -3.17 18.58
N ASP A 54 22.73 -1.93 19.08
CA ASP A 54 23.37 -1.48 20.31
C ASP A 54 22.62 -1.87 21.60
N ASN A 55 21.38 -2.35 21.51
CA ASN A 55 20.61 -2.74 22.69
C ASN A 55 21.18 -4.03 23.33
N PRO A 56 21.70 -4.01 24.56
CA PRO A 56 22.36 -5.19 25.16
C PRO A 56 21.37 -6.31 25.49
N VAL A 57 20.11 -5.98 25.76
CA VAL A 57 19.04 -6.98 25.98
C VAL A 57 18.72 -7.67 24.64
N PHE A 58 18.62 -6.89 23.55
CA PHE A 58 18.48 -7.42 22.19
C PHE A 58 19.64 -8.36 21.85
N ARG A 59 20.89 -7.89 21.95
CA ARG A 59 22.10 -8.67 21.63
C ARG A 59 22.15 -9.99 22.39
N SER A 60 21.82 -9.99 23.69
CA SER A 60 21.85 -11.21 24.52
C SER A 60 20.78 -12.25 24.12
N ARG A 61 19.58 -11.81 23.72
CA ARG A 61 18.50 -12.69 23.25
C ARG A 61 18.77 -13.23 21.84
N PHE A 62 19.10 -12.33 20.92
CA PHE A 62 19.47 -12.67 19.53
C PHE A 62 20.59 -13.72 19.51
N ARG A 63 21.67 -13.51 20.28
CA ARG A 63 22.80 -14.46 20.41
C ARG A 63 22.37 -15.85 20.90
N ARG A 64 21.38 -15.93 21.80
CA ARG A 64 20.88 -17.20 22.32
C ARG A 64 20.04 -17.92 21.27
N GLU A 65 19.13 -17.20 20.61
CA GLU A 65 18.13 -17.80 19.72
C GLU A 65 18.76 -18.16 18.35
N ALA A 66 19.65 -17.33 17.80
CA ALA A 66 20.47 -17.66 16.63
C ALA A 66 21.36 -18.91 16.84
N ARG A 67 21.92 -19.09 18.04
CA ARG A 67 22.70 -20.30 18.39
C ARG A 67 21.86 -21.56 18.52
N SER A 68 20.56 -21.44 18.78
CA SER A 68 19.63 -22.56 18.71
C SER A 68 19.25 -22.86 17.27
N MET A 69 19.01 -21.84 16.44
CA MET A 69 18.70 -22.01 15.01
C MET A 69 19.85 -22.69 14.25
N ALA A 70 21.11 -22.30 14.51
CA ALA A 70 22.31 -22.89 13.92
C ALA A 70 22.58 -24.37 14.31
N ARG A 71 21.69 -24.99 15.09
CA ARG A 71 21.69 -26.44 15.37
C ARG A 71 20.62 -27.20 14.61
N LEU A 72 19.65 -26.50 14.02
CA LEU A 72 18.61 -27.08 13.20
C LEU A 72 19.10 -27.16 11.74
N SER A 73 19.00 -28.35 11.16
CA SER A 73 19.35 -28.62 9.77
C SER A 73 18.32 -29.59 9.21
N HIS A 74 17.45 -29.08 8.35
CA HIS A 74 16.33 -29.83 7.78
C HIS A 74 15.98 -29.28 6.39
N PRO A 75 15.57 -30.10 5.40
CA PRO A 75 15.23 -29.60 4.07
C PRO A 75 14.17 -28.50 4.04
N ASN A 76 13.22 -28.50 4.98
CA ASN A 76 12.17 -27.48 5.10
C ASN A 76 12.49 -26.33 6.08
N LEU A 77 13.75 -26.17 6.51
CA LEU A 77 14.21 -25.04 7.30
C LEU A 77 15.34 -24.32 6.55
N VAL A 78 15.37 -22.98 6.61
CA VAL A 78 16.51 -22.20 6.11
C VAL A 78 17.70 -22.40 7.06
N ASN A 79 18.79 -22.96 6.54
CA ASN A 79 19.96 -23.28 7.36
C ASN A 79 20.72 -22.01 7.78
N VAL A 80 20.99 -21.86 9.08
CA VAL A 80 21.88 -20.81 9.61
C VAL A 80 23.31 -21.33 9.64
N TYR A 81 24.24 -20.62 8.99
CA TYR A 81 25.65 -21.02 8.88
C TYR A 81 26.57 -20.30 9.87
N ASP A 82 26.30 -19.03 10.17
CA ASP A 82 27.16 -18.21 11.02
C ASP A 82 26.37 -17.08 11.69
N SER A 83 26.89 -16.55 12.81
CA SER A 83 26.26 -15.44 13.54
C SER A 83 27.32 -14.51 14.09
N VAL A 84 27.56 -13.39 13.40
CA VAL A 84 28.57 -12.41 13.76
C VAL A 84 27.93 -11.29 14.57
N MET A 85 28.59 -10.93 15.66
CA MET A 85 28.24 -9.78 16.48
C MET A 85 29.54 -9.18 16.97
N GLY A 86 29.78 -7.92 16.65
CA GLY A 86 30.95 -7.20 17.15
C GLY A 86 30.92 -6.98 18.67
N GLU A 87 31.90 -6.24 19.16
CA GLU A 87 31.90 -5.76 20.54
C GLU A 87 30.77 -4.73 20.76
N GLN A 88 30.46 -4.44 22.03
CA GLN A 88 29.48 -3.39 22.33
C GLN A 88 30.14 -2.02 22.14
N ASP A 89 29.37 -1.05 21.62
CA ASP A 89 29.82 0.32 21.34
C ASP A 89 30.95 0.45 20.29
N SER A 90 31.24 -0.62 19.52
CA SER A 90 32.26 -0.62 18.45
C SER A 90 31.76 -0.08 17.10
N GLY A 91 30.45 0.03 16.92
CA GLY A 91 29.81 0.36 15.63
C GLY A 91 29.77 -0.81 14.62
N GLU A 92 30.26 -2.00 14.99
CA GLU A 92 30.27 -3.17 14.11
C GLU A 92 28.86 -3.75 13.92
N PRO A 93 28.45 -4.08 12.68
CA PRO A 93 27.11 -4.60 12.39
C PRO A 93 26.85 -5.96 13.05
N VAL A 94 25.64 -6.13 13.59
CA VAL A 94 25.13 -7.44 14.06
C VAL A 94 24.43 -8.12 12.88
N PHE A 95 24.86 -9.32 12.50
CA PHE A 95 24.26 -10.03 11.36
C PHE A 95 24.23 -11.56 11.50
N LEU A 96 23.26 -12.16 10.78
CA LEU A 96 23.07 -13.60 10.68
C LEU A 96 23.36 -14.06 9.25
N VAL A 97 24.18 -15.09 9.08
CA VAL A 97 24.49 -15.67 7.77
C VAL A 97 23.74 -16.97 7.59
N MET A 98 22.98 -17.07 6.52
CA MET A 98 22.07 -18.18 6.23
C MET A 98 22.16 -18.66 4.77
N GLU A 99 21.52 -19.77 4.50
CA GLU A 99 21.29 -20.31 3.16
C GLU A 99 20.58 -19.29 2.26
N LEU A 100 21.14 -19.05 1.07
CA LEU A 100 20.54 -18.18 0.06
C LEU A 100 19.44 -18.95 -0.67
N ILE A 101 18.18 -18.59 -0.42
CA ILE A 101 17.03 -19.15 -1.12
C ILE A 101 16.79 -18.37 -2.42
N THR A 102 16.64 -19.08 -3.54
CA THR A 102 16.75 -18.46 -4.87
C THR A 102 15.42 -18.14 -5.56
N GLY A 103 14.31 -18.78 -5.15
CA GLY A 103 13.04 -18.70 -5.87
C GLY A 103 12.08 -17.60 -5.41
N GLY A 104 12.07 -17.23 -4.12
CA GLY A 104 11.23 -16.15 -3.58
C GLY A 104 10.43 -16.53 -2.33
N THR A 105 9.37 -15.77 -2.04
CA THR A 105 8.46 -15.97 -0.90
C THR A 105 7.13 -16.61 -1.32
N LEU A 106 6.42 -17.21 -0.38
CA LEU A 106 5.05 -17.68 -0.56
C LEU A 106 4.06 -16.51 -0.69
N ARG A 107 4.38 -15.34 -0.10
CA ARG A 107 3.69 -14.06 -0.34
C ARG A 107 3.69 -13.70 -1.83
N GLU A 108 4.88 -13.58 -2.44
CA GLU A 108 5.02 -13.25 -3.87
C GLU A 108 4.29 -14.27 -4.76
N LEU A 109 4.33 -15.56 -4.43
CA LEU A 109 3.59 -16.57 -5.19
C LEU A 109 2.07 -16.41 -5.09
N LEU A 110 1.54 -16.11 -3.89
CA LEU A 110 0.11 -15.90 -3.68
C LEU A 110 -0.37 -14.62 -4.38
N ASP A 111 0.43 -13.56 -4.33
CA ASP A 111 0.13 -12.28 -5.00
C ASP A 111 0.20 -12.41 -6.54
N GLU A 112 1.06 -13.30 -7.09
CA GLU A 112 1.13 -13.60 -8.53
C GLU A 112 -0.01 -14.49 -9.03
N ARG A 113 -0.41 -15.51 -8.26
CA ARG A 113 -1.28 -16.60 -8.75
C ARG A 113 -2.67 -16.66 -8.12
N GLY A 114 -2.90 -15.94 -7.02
CA GLY A 114 -4.15 -16.00 -6.26
C GLY A 114 -4.35 -17.34 -5.52
N PRO A 115 -5.58 -17.63 -5.06
CA PRO A 115 -5.88 -18.79 -4.21
C PRO A 115 -5.46 -20.12 -4.83
N MET A 116 -4.88 -20.99 -3.98
CA MET A 116 -4.38 -22.29 -4.36
C MET A 116 -5.47 -23.37 -4.22
N PRO A 117 -5.56 -24.34 -5.16
CA PRO A 117 -6.46 -25.47 -5.00
C PRO A 117 -6.04 -26.33 -3.80
N PRO A 118 -6.96 -27.07 -3.15
CA PRO A 118 -6.68 -27.76 -1.89
C PRO A 118 -5.44 -28.65 -1.86
N HIS A 119 -5.14 -29.37 -2.96
CA HIS A 119 -3.94 -30.21 -3.05
C HIS A 119 -2.62 -29.42 -3.04
N ALA A 120 -2.61 -28.20 -3.60
CA ALA A 120 -1.45 -27.32 -3.60
C ALA A 120 -1.24 -26.68 -2.21
N ALA A 121 -2.30 -26.14 -1.61
CA ALA A 121 -2.25 -25.58 -0.25
C ALA A 121 -1.79 -26.62 0.78
N MET A 122 -2.33 -27.84 0.72
CA MET A 122 -1.94 -28.95 1.61
C MET A 122 -0.50 -29.44 1.35
N SER A 123 0.03 -29.28 0.15
CA SER A 123 1.43 -29.61 -0.15
C SER A 123 2.39 -28.56 0.44
N VAL A 124 2.08 -27.27 0.31
CA VAL A 124 2.82 -26.17 0.97
C VAL A 124 2.80 -26.36 2.48
N MET A 125 1.61 -26.53 3.08
CA MET A 125 1.47 -26.64 4.54
C MET A 125 2.13 -27.90 5.11
N ARG A 126 2.14 -29.02 4.39
CA ARG A 126 2.92 -30.21 4.79
C ARG A 126 4.40 -29.88 4.95
N SER A 127 5.00 -29.14 4.01
CA SER A 127 6.40 -28.72 4.11
C SER A 127 6.65 -27.74 5.25
N VAL A 128 5.78 -26.73 5.43
CA VAL A 128 5.85 -25.76 6.53
C VAL A 128 5.78 -26.45 7.89
N LEU A 129 4.77 -27.31 8.10
CA LEU A 129 4.59 -28.04 9.36
C LEU A 129 5.70 -29.07 9.62
N THR A 130 6.28 -29.69 8.59
CA THR A 130 7.45 -30.58 8.77
C THR A 130 8.67 -29.80 9.28
N GLY A 131 8.94 -28.60 8.74
CA GLY A 131 10.00 -27.73 9.28
C GLY A 131 9.71 -27.26 10.71
N LEU A 132 8.47 -26.85 10.96
CA LEU A 132 8.01 -26.34 12.25
C LEU A 132 8.03 -27.42 13.36
N ALA A 133 7.63 -28.65 13.05
CA ALA A 133 7.67 -29.79 13.97
C ALA A 133 9.11 -30.09 14.46
N VAL A 134 10.10 -30.03 13.56
CA VAL A 134 11.53 -30.18 13.92
C VAL A 134 12.00 -29.07 14.88
N ALA A 135 11.48 -27.85 14.73
CA ALA A 135 11.77 -26.77 15.68
C ALA A 135 11.05 -26.97 17.02
N HIS A 136 9.79 -27.43 17.01
CA HIS A 136 9.01 -27.72 18.21
C HIS A 136 9.62 -28.86 19.04
N GLU A 137 10.09 -29.94 18.40
CA GLU A 137 10.84 -31.04 19.04
C GLU A 137 12.14 -30.54 19.70
N ALA A 138 12.81 -29.57 19.08
CA ALA A 138 13.99 -28.90 19.64
C ALA A 138 13.67 -27.85 20.73
N GLY A 139 12.40 -27.70 21.13
CA GLY A 139 11.95 -26.74 22.15
C GLY A 139 11.94 -25.28 21.68
N MET A 140 11.85 -25.04 20.37
CA MET A 140 11.79 -23.71 19.75
C MET A 140 10.36 -23.40 19.27
N VAL A 141 9.95 -22.13 19.40
CA VAL A 141 8.67 -21.59 18.91
C VAL A 141 9.00 -20.44 17.95
N HIS A 142 8.33 -20.38 16.81
CA HIS A 142 8.64 -19.46 15.70
C HIS A 142 8.11 -18.05 15.94
N ARG A 143 6.86 -17.93 16.42
CA ARG A 143 6.17 -16.68 16.81
C ARG A 143 5.88 -15.70 15.66
N ASP A 144 6.14 -16.06 14.41
CA ASP A 144 5.91 -15.24 13.22
C ASP A 144 5.66 -16.09 11.94
N ILE A 145 4.77 -17.08 12.00
CA ILE A 145 4.37 -17.86 10.81
C ILE A 145 3.47 -16.99 9.92
N LYS A 146 3.94 -16.68 8.71
CA LYS A 146 3.23 -15.90 7.68
C LYS A 146 3.84 -16.19 6.29
N PRO A 147 3.16 -15.89 5.16
CA PRO A 147 3.65 -16.22 3.82
C PRO A 147 4.99 -15.55 3.46
N ASP A 148 5.30 -14.39 4.03
CA ASP A 148 6.56 -13.67 3.82
C ASP A 148 7.78 -14.41 4.41
N ASN A 149 7.57 -15.17 5.49
CA ASN A 149 8.60 -15.96 6.17
C ASN A 149 8.68 -17.41 5.66
N ILE A 150 7.84 -17.78 4.69
CA ILE A 150 7.84 -19.10 4.03
C ILE A 150 8.44 -18.90 2.65
N LEU A 151 9.63 -19.47 2.41
CA LEU A 151 10.39 -19.27 1.19
C LEU A 151 10.29 -20.48 0.26
N ILE A 152 10.43 -20.23 -1.04
CA ILE A 152 10.42 -21.23 -2.10
C ILE A 152 11.79 -21.18 -2.78
N ASN A 153 12.47 -22.32 -2.83
CA ASN A 153 13.79 -22.43 -3.44
C ASN A 153 13.72 -22.80 -4.93
N GLY A 154 14.80 -22.57 -5.68
CA GLY A 154 14.89 -22.88 -7.12
C GLY A 154 14.77 -24.36 -7.51
N ASP A 155 14.73 -25.26 -6.52
CA ASP A 155 14.44 -26.70 -6.67
C ASP A 155 12.99 -27.07 -6.28
N HIS A 156 12.12 -26.07 -6.15
CA HIS A 156 10.73 -26.19 -5.68
C HIS A 156 10.55 -26.61 -4.21
N THR A 157 11.63 -26.66 -3.40
CA THR A 157 11.49 -26.94 -1.96
C THR A 157 10.97 -25.72 -1.20
N VAL A 158 9.97 -25.94 -0.35
CA VAL A 158 9.43 -24.93 0.58
C VAL A 158 10.21 -24.99 1.90
N LYS A 159 10.69 -23.84 2.36
CA LYS A 159 11.49 -23.71 3.59
C LYS A 159 10.96 -22.60 4.49
N LEU A 160 10.90 -22.86 5.79
CA LEU A 160 10.54 -21.87 6.79
C LEU A 160 11.79 -21.07 7.21
N ALA A 161 11.68 -19.75 7.18
CA ALA A 161 12.72 -18.77 7.51
C ALA A 161 12.30 -17.91 8.71
N ASP A 162 13.22 -17.10 9.24
CA ASP A 162 12.92 -15.96 10.11
C ASP A 162 12.02 -16.26 11.33
N PHE A 163 12.45 -17.24 12.14
CA PHE A 163 12.01 -17.37 13.53
C PHE A 163 12.13 -16.00 14.26
N GLY A 164 11.15 -15.67 15.10
CA GLY A 164 10.94 -14.33 15.69
C GLY A 164 11.97 -13.92 16.75
N LEU A 165 13.24 -13.80 16.33
CA LEU A 165 14.46 -13.68 17.16
C LEU A 165 14.40 -12.64 18.28
N VAL A 166 13.71 -11.51 18.08
CA VAL A 166 13.32 -10.59 19.15
C VAL A 166 11.99 -9.87 18.82
N ARG A 167 10.85 -10.40 19.32
CA ARG A 167 9.58 -9.63 19.43
C ARG A 167 9.28 -9.10 20.84
N ALA A 168 9.93 -9.64 21.87
CA ALA A 168 9.52 -9.49 23.26
C ALA A 168 10.10 -8.25 24.00
N ALA A 169 10.19 -7.09 23.35
CA ALA A 169 10.76 -5.88 23.98
C ALA A 169 10.03 -4.58 23.60
N ASP A 170 10.07 -4.17 22.32
CA ASP A 170 9.71 -2.81 21.91
C ASP A 170 8.47 -2.79 21.00
N HIS A 171 7.35 -2.25 21.51
CA HIS A 171 6.13 -2.00 20.74
C HIS A 171 6.24 -0.67 19.97
N ALA A 172 7.03 -0.66 18.89
CA ALA A 172 7.10 0.47 17.96
C ALA A 172 5.81 0.56 17.13
N ALA A 173 5.06 1.66 17.29
CA ALA A 173 3.65 1.76 16.88
C ALA A 173 3.35 1.76 15.36
N THR A 174 4.34 1.57 14.49
CA THR A 174 4.22 1.80 13.03
C THR A 174 4.47 0.58 12.14
N GLU A 175 5.14 -0.49 12.59
CA GLU A 175 5.25 -1.77 11.84
C GLU A 175 4.08 -2.73 12.11
N ILE A 176 3.13 -2.33 12.96
CA ILE A 176 2.05 -3.19 13.47
C ILE A 176 1.11 -3.68 12.35
N ILE A 177 0.85 -2.83 11.35
CA ILE A 177 -0.23 -3.01 10.35
C ILE A 177 -0.14 -4.35 9.60
N GLY A 178 1.05 -4.76 9.14
CA GLY A 178 1.24 -6.04 8.43
C GLY A 178 1.52 -7.24 9.33
N THR A 179 1.90 -7.01 10.59
CA THR A 179 2.25 -8.09 11.55
C THR A 179 1.02 -8.72 12.18
N VAL A 180 -0.03 -7.94 12.44
CA VAL A 180 -1.21 -8.38 13.21
C VAL A 180 -1.96 -9.57 12.58
N SER A 181 -1.99 -9.66 11.25
CA SER A 181 -2.85 -10.59 10.51
C SER A 181 -2.65 -12.08 10.82
N TYR A 182 -1.51 -12.47 11.40
CA TYR A 182 -1.19 -13.87 11.73
C TYR A 182 -1.03 -14.15 13.22
N LEU A 183 -1.20 -13.13 14.08
CA LEU A 183 -1.06 -13.31 15.52
C LEU A 183 -2.15 -14.23 16.07
N SER A 184 -1.77 -15.10 17.02
CA SER A 184 -2.71 -15.91 17.79
C SER A 184 -3.34 -15.11 18.94
N PRO A 185 -4.50 -15.54 19.48
CA PRO A 185 -5.19 -14.86 20.58
C PRO A 185 -4.27 -14.53 21.76
N GLU A 186 -3.50 -15.51 22.23
CA GLU A 186 -2.56 -15.34 23.33
C GLU A 186 -1.37 -14.40 23.02
N GLN A 187 -1.01 -14.22 21.73
CA GLN A 187 -0.05 -13.18 21.32
C GLN A 187 -0.65 -11.77 21.38
N VAL A 188 -1.96 -11.63 21.13
CA VAL A 188 -2.68 -10.34 21.24
C VAL A 188 -2.95 -9.99 22.71
N GLU A 189 -3.26 -10.98 23.56
CA GLU A 189 -3.43 -10.81 25.01
C GLU A 189 -2.10 -10.62 25.77
N GLY A 190 -0.96 -10.98 25.17
CA GLY A 190 0.36 -10.94 25.83
C GLY A 190 0.59 -12.07 26.84
N ALA A 191 -0.09 -13.21 26.64
CA ALA A 191 0.03 -14.42 27.48
C ALA A 191 1.23 -15.30 27.05
N ASP A 192 1.39 -16.47 27.69
CA ASP A 192 2.51 -17.39 27.41
C ASP A 192 2.40 -18.02 26.00
N ILE A 193 3.32 -17.61 25.11
CA ILE A 193 3.37 -18.05 23.70
C ILE A 193 4.08 -19.41 23.58
N GLY A 194 3.42 -20.39 22.95
CA GLY A 194 3.90 -21.79 22.84
C GLY A 194 3.74 -22.40 21.43
N PRO A 195 4.04 -23.70 21.26
CA PRO A 195 3.89 -24.41 19.98
C PRO A 195 2.51 -24.24 19.31
N ALA A 196 1.44 -24.28 20.11
CA ALA A 196 0.06 -24.08 19.67
C ALA A 196 -0.25 -22.65 19.17
N SER A 197 0.63 -21.68 19.42
CA SER A 197 0.57 -20.33 18.82
C SER A 197 0.97 -20.37 17.34
N ASP A 198 2.05 -21.09 17.02
CA ASP A 198 2.47 -21.28 15.63
C ASP A 198 1.47 -22.16 14.85
N VAL A 199 0.80 -23.11 15.53
CA VAL A 199 -0.31 -23.89 14.96
C VAL A 199 -1.46 -22.97 14.53
N TYR A 200 -1.85 -22.01 15.37
CA TYR A 200 -2.88 -21.03 15.03
C TYR A 200 -2.47 -20.21 13.81
N SER A 201 -1.27 -19.62 13.83
CA SER A 201 -0.75 -18.83 12.71
C SER A 201 -0.63 -19.66 11.42
N ALA A 202 -0.24 -20.94 11.50
CA ALA A 202 -0.23 -21.87 10.37
C ALA A 202 -1.65 -22.19 9.86
N GLY A 203 -2.66 -22.25 10.74
CA GLY A 203 -4.07 -22.37 10.36
C GLY A 203 -4.58 -21.13 9.61
N ILE A 204 -4.17 -19.93 10.01
CA ILE A 204 -4.44 -18.68 9.28
C ILE A 204 -3.80 -18.70 7.88
N VAL A 205 -2.55 -19.16 7.76
CA VAL A 205 -1.89 -19.33 6.45
C VAL A 205 -2.62 -20.37 5.59
N LEU A 206 -3.08 -21.49 6.15
CA LEU A 206 -3.90 -22.46 5.39
C LEU A 206 -5.21 -21.85 4.89
N TYR A 207 -5.91 -21.06 5.70
CA TYR A 207 -7.10 -20.32 5.28
C TYR A 207 -6.80 -19.35 4.12
N GLU A 208 -5.73 -18.57 4.23
CA GLU A 208 -5.34 -17.59 3.21
C GLU A 208 -4.93 -18.27 1.90
N LEU A 209 -4.15 -19.35 1.97
CA LEU A 209 -3.76 -20.12 0.78
C LEU A 209 -4.95 -20.70 0.02
N LEU A 210 -6.03 -21.08 0.71
CA LEU A 210 -7.24 -21.63 0.09
C LEU A 210 -8.15 -20.54 -0.50
N THR A 211 -8.27 -19.40 0.19
CA THR A 211 -9.29 -18.37 -0.11
C THR A 211 -8.76 -17.14 -0.84
N GLY A 212 -7.45 -16.88 -0.78
CA GLY A 212 -6.80 -15.69 -1.34
C GLY A 212 -6.93 -14.44 -0.47
N GLY A 213 -7.42 -14.56 0.78
CA GLY A 213 -7.55 -13.44 1.71
C GLY A 213 -7.41 -13.88 3.16
N ILE A 214 -7.04 -12.95 4.04
CA ILE A 214 -6.91 -13.20 5.48
C ILE A 214 -8.28 -13.17 6.19
N PRO A 215 -8.47 -13.91 7.29
CA PRO A 215 -9.66 -13.75 8.11
C PRO A 215 -9.58 -12.46 8.94
N PHE A 216 -10.75 -11.86 9.15
CA PHE A 216 -10.92 -10.56 9.82
C PHE A 216 -10.21 -9.42 9.08
N ASP A 217 -10.53 -9.22 7.78
CA ASP A 217 -10.01 -8.14 6.92
C ASP A 217 -10.92 -6.88 6.89
N GLU A 218 -11.94 -6.81 7.74
CA GLU A 218 -12.75 -5.60 7.94
C GLU A 218 -12.27 -4.82 9.19
N GLY A 219 -12.40 -3.49 9.17
CA GLY A 219 -12.00 -2.62 10.29
C GLY A 219 -10.51 -2.20 10.33
N ASP A 220 -10.17 -1.40 11.35
CA ASP A 220 -8.80 -0.92 11.59
C ASP A 220 -7.86 -2.08 12.02
N PRO A 221 -6.56 -2.06 11.74
CA PRO A 221 -5.63 -3.12 12.18
C PRO A 221 -5.71 -3.46 13.67
N THR A 222 -6.10 -2.51 14.52
CA THR A 222 -6.35 -2.74 15.96
C THR A 222 -7.60 -3.58 16.18
N ASP A 223 -8.71 -3.28 15.50
CA ASP A 223 -9.96 -4.05 15.58
C ASP A 223 -9.74 -5.48 15.07
N ARG A 224 -9.00 -5.63 13.97
CA ARG A 224 -8.61 -6.93 13.41
C ARG A 224 -7.81 -7.78 14.40
N ALA A 225 -6.94 -7.17 15.21
CA ALA A 225 -6.22 -7.88 16.28
C ALA A 225 -7.22 -8.43 17.31
N PHE A 226 -8.13 -7.58 17.79
CA PHE A 226 -9.08 -7.94 18.85
C PHE A 226 -10.19 -8.90 18.39
N ALA A 227 -10.59 -8.89 17.11
CA ALA A 227 -11.58 -9.82 16.55
C ALA A 227 -11.21 -11.29 16.84
N ARG A 228 -9.91 -11.62 16.81
CA ARG A 228 -9.38 -12.98 17.11
C ARG A 228 -9.67 -13.45 18.54
N LEU A 229 -10.02 -12.55 19.46
CA LEU A 229 -10.41 -12.89 20.85
C LEU A 229 -11.92 -13.18 21.01
N SER A 230 -12.76 -12.68 20.09
CA SER A 230 -14.23 -12.73 20.20
C SER A 230 -14.92 -13.52 19.09
N GLU A 231 -14.27 -13.67 17.93
CA GLU A 231 -14.84 -14.27 16.71
C GLU A 231 -14.04 -15.53 16.33
N ASP A 232 -14.68 -16.46 15.62
CA ASP A 232 -14.06 -17.70 15.13
C ASP A 232 -13.71 -17.52 13.66
N VAL A 233 -12.60 -18.12 13.21
CA VAL A 233 -12.19 -18.07 11.81
C VAL A 233 -13.26 -18.75 10.94
N PRO A 234 -13.76 -18.10 9.87
CA PRO A 234 -14.78 -18.69 9.02
C PRO A 234 -14.27 -19.93 8.29
N ALA A 235 -15.18 -20.84 7.92
CA ALA A 235 -14.85 -22.02 7.12
C ALA A 235 -14.42 -21.58 5.69
N PRO A 236 -13.24 -21.99 5.19
CA PRO A 236 -12.81 -21.73 3.82
C PRO A 236 -13.87 -22.05 2.74
N SER A 237 -14.62 -23.15 2.88
CA SER A 237 -15.68 -23.53 1.93
C SER A 237 -16.87 -22.55 1.88
N GLY A 238 -17.05 -21.73 2.93
CA GLY A 238 -18.01 -20.64 2.96
C GLY A 238 -17.55 -19.40 2.18
N GLN A 239 -16.23 -19.22 2.00
CA GLN A 239 -15.62 -18.12 1.27
C GLN A 239 -15.35 -18.47 -0.21
N ILE A 240 -14.94 -19.71 -0.50
CA ILE A 240 -14.65 -20.17 -1.85
C ILE A 240 -15.14 -21.61 -2.11
N ALA A 241 -15.84 -21.81 -3.23
CA ALA A 241 -16.38 -23.11 -3.60
C ALA A 241 -15.27 -24.09 -4.01
N GLY A 242 -15.37 -25.34 -3.56
CA GLY A 242 -14.46 -26.43 -3.92
C GLY A 242 -13.48 -26.85 -2.82
N VAL A 243 -13.48 -26.19 -1.65
CA VAL A 243 -12.78 -26.71 -0.46
C VAL A 243 -13.61 -27.84 0.19
N PRO A 244 -13.04 -29.03 0.44
CA PRO A 244 -13.70 -30.10 1.19
C PRO A 244 -13.86 -29.79 2.69
N THR A 245 -14.96 -30.26 3.28
CA THR A 245 -15.30 -29.99 4.71
C THR A 245 -14.31 -30.56 5.72
N LEU A 246 -13.51 -31.55 5.36
CA LEU A 246 -12.39 -32.03 6.18
C LEU A 246 -11.29 -30.98 6.33
N ILE A 247 -11.09 -30.13 5.33
CA ILE A 247 -10.12 -29.02 5.37
C ILE A 247 -10.68 -27.81 6.15
N ASP A 248 -12.01 -27.59 6.11
CA ASP A 248 -12.64 -26.64 7.04
C ASP A 248 -12.42 -27.06 8.50
N ALA A 249 -12.53 -28.36 8.80
CA ALA A 249 -12.28 -28.90 10.14
C ALA A 249 -10.81 -28.77 10.57
N LEU A 250 -9.86 -28.92 9.65
CA LEU A 250 -8.43 -28.67 9.92
C LEU A 250 -8.18 -27.21 10.29
N VAL A 251 -8.70 -26.26 9.50
CA VAL A 251 -8.58 -24.82 9.79
C VAL A 251 -9.23 -24.50 11.13
N ALA A 252 -10.50 -24.88 11.34
CA ALA A 252 -11.24 -24.59 12.56
C ALA A 252 -10.57 -25.16 13.83
N THR A 253 -9.95 -26.35 13.73
CA THR A 253 -9.17 -26.93 14.84
C THR A 253 -7.89 -26.14 15.08
N ALA A 254 -7.10 -25.88 14.04
CA ALA A 254 -5.85 -25.14 14.17
C ALA A 254 -6.07 -23.72 14.72
N THR A 255 -7.14 -23.05 14.30
CA THR A 255 -7.46 -21.67 14.67
C THR A 255 -8.51 -21.55 15.79
N ALA A 256 -8.74 -22.61 16.59
CA ALA A 256 -9.62 -22.52 17.76
C ALA A 256 -9.09 -21.48 18.76
N ARG A 257 -9.96 -20.61 19.31
CA ARG A 257 -9.50 -19.55 20.24
C ARG A 257 -8.80 -20.12 21.48
N ASP A 258 -9.44 -21.08 22.15
CA ASP A 258 -8.88 -21.79 23.30
C ASP A 258 -7.79 -22.76 22.85
N VAL A 259 -6.56 -22.53 23.34
CA VAL A 259 -5.35 -23.32 23.07
C VAL A 259 -5.57 -24.82 23.30
N SER A 260 -6.39 -25.21 24.28
CA SER A 260 -6.65 -26.62 24.61
C SER A 260 -7.55 -27.36 23.59
N ASN A 261 -8.14 -26.64 22.64
CA ASN A 261 -8.93 -27.20 21.53
C ASN A 261 -8.19 -27.15 20.18
N ARG A 262 -6.92 -26.70 20.16
CA ARG A 262 -6.04 -26.75 18.98
C ARG A 262 -5.25 -28.06 18.96
N PHE A 263 -4.61 -28.34 17.83
CA PHE A 263 -3.46 -29.25 17.81
C PHE A 263 -2.37 -28.72 18.75
N SER A 264 -1.79 -29.59 19.56
CA SER A 264 -0.83 -29.25 20.61
C SER A 264 0.50 -28.73 20.05
N ASP A 265 0.93 -29.25 18.92
CA ASP A 265 2.11 -28.80 18.16
C ASP A 265 1.94 -29.01 16.64
N ALA A 266 2.94 -28.58 15.87
CA ALA A 266 2.96 -28.71 14.42
C ALA A 266 3.13 -30.14 13.90
N GLY A 267 3.62 -31.08 14.73
CA GLY A 267 3.70 -32.51 14.41
C GLY A 267 2.33 -33.18 14.45
N GLU A 268 1.50 -32.84 15.44
CA GLU A 268 0.10 -33.26 15.49
C GLU A 268 -0.71 -32.67 14.32
N PHE A 269 -0.55 -31.37 14.03
CA PHE A 269 -1.20 -30.76 12.87
C PHE A 269 -0.70 -31.34 11.53
N LEU A 270 0.58 -31.69 11.42
CA LEU A 270 1.15 -32.38 10.25
C LEU A 270 0.52 -33.76 10.06
N ALA A 271 0.31 -34.53 11.13
CA ALA A 271 -0.39 -35.82 11.06
C ALA A 271 -1.81 -35.63 10.53
N ALA A 272 -2.58 -34.67 11.06
CA ALA A 272 -3.92 -34.37 10.59
C ALA A 272 -3.96 -33.92 9.11
N ILE A 273 -2.98 -33.13 8.65
CA ILE A 273 -2.82 -32.77 7.23
C ILE A 273 -2.49 -33.99 6.35
N ASN A 274 -1.70 -34.95 6.87
CA ASN A 274 -1.38 -36.17 6.15
C ASN A 274 -2.61 -37.06 5.98
N ASP A 275 -3.34 -37.32 7.08
CA ASP A 275 -4.53 -38.19 7.11
C ASP A 275 -5.65 -37.66 6.20
N VAL A 276 -5.98 -36.36 6.31
CA VAL A 276 -7.00 -35.73 5.46
C VAL A 276 -6.61 -35.71 3.98
N ALA A 277 -5.31 -35.57 3.67
CA ALA A 277 -4.84 -35.64 2.29
C ALA A 277 -4.89 -37.06 1.71
N GLU A 278 -4.72 -38.10 2.53
CA GLU A 278 -4.90 -39.50 2.12
C GLU A 278 -6.38 -39.83 1.93
N GLU A 279 -7.26 -39.45 2.87
CA GLU A 279 -8.71 -39.66 2.76
C GLU A 279 -9.32 -38.96 1.54
N LEU A 280 -8.90 -37.72 1.26
CA LEU A 280 -9.31 -36.96 0.08
C LEU A 280 -8.56 -37.36 -1.21
N GLN A 281 -7.59 -38.28 -1.14
CA GLN A 281 -6.76 -38.75 -2.26
C GLN A 281 -6.11 -37.60 -3.06
N LEU A 282 -5.60 -36.59 -2.34
CA LEU A 282 -5.05 -35.38 -2.96
C LEU A 282 -3.77 -35.71 -3.76
N PRO A 283 -3.65 -35.27 -5.03
CA PRO A 283 -2.45 -35.52 -5.82
C PRO A 283 -1.24 -34.76 -5.26
N ALA A 284 -0.06 -35.37 -5.40
CA ALA A 284 1.21 -34.68 -5.12
C ALA A 284 1.39 -33.45 -6.02
N PHE A 285 1.92 -32.37 -5.45
CA PHE A 285 2.03 -31.06 -6.11
C PHE A 285 3.40 -30.44 -5.87
N ASN A 286 4.13 -30.11 -6.94
CA ASN A 286 5.37 -29.35 -6.82
C ASN A 286 5.04 -27.86 -6.77
N VAL A 287 5.52 -27.15 -5.76
CA VAL A 287 5.21 -25.74 -5.56
C VAL A 287 5.91 -24.90 -6.63
N PRO A 288 5.17 -24.14 -7.48
CA PRO A 288 5.79 -23.29 -8.49
C PRO A 288 6.61 -22.17 -7.85
N ILE A 289 7.65 -21.73 -8.55
CA ILE A 289 8.48 -20.59 -8.15
C ILE A 289 7.79 -19.30 -8.68
N PRO A 290 7.69 -18.21 -7.89
CA PRO A 290 7.20 -16.93 -8.39
C PRO A 290 8.16 -16.33 -9.43
N GLU A 291 7.62 -15.79 -10.51
CA GLU A 291 8.42 -15.30 -11.64
C GLU A 291 9.07 -13.93 -11.32
N HIS A 292 8.38 -13.08 -10.57
CA HIS A 292 8.79 -11.72 -10.22
C HIS A 292 9.30 -11.59 -8.77
N ALA A 293 10.00 -12.61 -8.29
CA ALA A 293 10.60 -12.62 -6.95
C ALA A 293 11.68 -11.54 -6.74
N ALA A 294 11.78 -11.03 -5.50
CA ALA A 294 12.86 -10.15 -5.06
C ALA A 294 14.23 -10.85 -5.12
N ALA A 295 14.24 -12.17 -4.92
CA ALA A 295 15.40 -13.01 -5.16
C ALA A 295 15.92 -12.84 -6.60
N HIS A 296 15.08 -13.09 -7.62
CA HIS A 296 15.46 -12.97 -9.04
C HIS A 296 16.03 -11.58 -9.39
N ARG A 297 15.38 -10.49 -8.93
CA ARG A 297 15.91 -9.12 -9.10
C ARG A 297 17.32 -8.94 -8.53
N SER A 298 17.60 -9.53 -7.35
CA SER A 298 18.93 -9.50 -6.75
C SER A 298 19.97 -10.39 -7.47
N PHE A 299 19.52 -11.37 -8.27
CA PHE A 299 20.40 -12.12 -9.17
C PHE A 299 20.84 -11.26 -10.37
N GLU A 300 19.88 -10.65 -11.07
CA GLU A 300 20.14 -9.75 -12.21
C GLU A 300 21.00 -8.56 -11.83
N GLN A 301 20.76 -7.92 -10.68
CA GLN A 301 21.54 -6.78 -10.22
C GLN A 301 23.00 -7.15 -9.88
N ALA A 302 23.22 -8.35 -9.31
CA ALA A 302 24.57 -8.81 -8.96
C ALA A 302 25.40 -9.18 -10.18
N GLU A 303 24.84 -9.86 -11.19
CA GLU A 303 25.59 -10.22 -12.42
C GLU A 303 26.07 -8.97 -13.18
N ASN A 304 25.22 -7.95 -13.29
CA ASN A 304 25.61 -6.65 -13.84
C ASN A 304 26.74 -5.96 -13.03
N THR A 305 26.81 -6.20 -11.72
CA THR A 305 27.81 -5.60 -10.83
C THR A 305 29.17 -6.31 -10.90
N ASP A 306 29.20 -7.64 -10.99
CA ASP A 306 30.45 -8.41 -11.17
C ASP A 306 31.06 -8.15 -12.57
N LEU A 307 30.22 -7.94 -13.60
CA LEU A 307 30.66 -7.48 -14.93
C LEU A 307 31.31 -6.08 -14.90
N LEU A 308 30.76 -5.14 -14.13
CA LEU A 308 31.32 -3.79 -13.98
C LEU A 308 32.64 -3.78 -13.16
N THR A 309 32.68 -4.50 -12.04
CA THR A 309 33.89 -4.55 -11.19
C THR A 309 35.05 -5.32 -11.85
N GLY A 310 34.75 -6.32 -12.70
CA GLY A 310 35.74 -7.00 -13.53
C GLY A 310 36.45 -6.08 -14.54
N VAL A 311 35.80 -5.00 -14.98
CA VAL A 311 36.40 -3.97 -15.87
C VAL A 311 37.24 -2.96 -15.09
N LEU A 312 36.80 -2.56 -13.89
CA LEU A 312 37.45 -1.50 -13.10
C LEU A 312 38.77 -1.93 -12.45
N ASN A 313 38.95 -3.22 -12.14
CA ASN A 313 40.18 -3.75 -11.54
C ASN A 313 41.43 -3.74 -12.47
N ASN A 314 41.33 -3.20 -13.68
CA ASN A 314 42.41 -3.23 -14.68
C ASN A 314 43.03 -1.85 -15.02
N THR A 315 42.99 -0.87 -14.09
CA THR A 315 43.64 0.45 -14.29
C THR A 315 44.41 0.94 -13.05
N GLY A 316 45.68 0.54 -12.91
CA GLY A 316 46.55 0.99 -11.81
C GLY A 316 48.04 0.92 -12.14
N VAL A 317 48.56 1.87 -12.90
CA VAL A 317 49.96 1.86 -13.40
C VAL A 317 50.71 3.15 -13.07
N LEU A 318 51.66 3.07 -12.12
CA LEU A 318 52.83 3.96 -11.93
C LEU A 318 53.94 3.16 -11.21
N PRO A 319 55.24 3.50 -11.37
CA PRO A 319 56.04 3.26 -12.57
C PRO A 319 57.24 2.32 -12.32
N ALA A 320 57.86 1.81 -13.39
CA ALA A 320 58.82 0.70 -13.32
C ALA A 320 60.31 1.10 -13.20
N VAL A 321 61.10 0.27 -12.49
CA VAL A 321 62.57 0.17 -12.63
C VAL A 321 63.03 -1.29 -12.46
N LEU A 322 63.68 -1.83 -13.50
CA LEU A 322 64.35 -3.15 -13.62
C LEU A 322 63.43 -4.41 -13.68
N ALA A 323 63.66 -5.42 -14.54
CA ALA A 323 64.75 -5.64 -15.51
C ALA A 323 64.24 -6.21 -16.87
N ALA A 324 65.13 -6.25 -17.86
CA ALA A 324 64.87 -6.65 -19.26
C ALA A 324 65.17 -8.16 -19.52
N PRO A 325 64.83 -8.73 -20.70
CA PRO A 325 64.29 -10.09 -20.78
C PRO A 325 65.28 -11.21 -21.15
N VAL A 326 64.86 -12.46 -20.91
CA VAL A 326 65.48 -13.70 -21.42
C VAL A 326 64.43 -14.52 -22.18
N HIS A 327 64.83 -15.22 -23.24
CA HIS A 327 63.92 -15.95 -24.13
C HIS A 327 63.26 -17.18 -23.49
N ALA A 328 62.01 -17.44 -23.87
CA ALA A 328 61.32 -18.69 -23.56
C ALA A 328 61.78 -19.83 -24.49
N SER A 329 62.40 -20.85 -23.92
CA SER A 329 62.66 -22.15 -24.55
C SER A 329 61.47 -23.10 -24.36
N LYS A 330 61.32 -24.10 -25.24
CA LYS A 330 60.29 -25.14 -25.09
C LYS A 330 60.47 -25.93 -23.78
N PRO A 331 59.39 -26.39 -23.12
CA PRO A 331 59.49 -27.39 -22.07
C PRO A 331 59.89 -28.76 -22.65
N THR A 332 60.64 -29.53 -21.88
CA THR A 332 60.91 -30.96 -22.09
C THR A 332 61.15 -31.57 -20.72
N ASP A 333 60.58 -32.75 -20.50
CA ASP A 333 60.66 -33.67 -19.35
C ASP A 333 61.26 -33.17 -18.02
N THR A 334 60.51 -33.35 -16.95
CA THR A 334 61.08 -33.53 -15.61
C THR A 334 60.32 -34.65 -14.90
N GLN A 335 61.07 -35.64 -14.41
CA GLN A 335 60.52 -36.78 -13.68
C GLN A 335 60.10 -36.36 -12.27
N VAL A 336 58.98 -36.91 -11.77
CA VAL A 336 58.62 -36.81 -10.35
C VAL A 336 59.07 -38.09 -9.63
N TRP A 337 59.67 -37.92 -8.46
CA TRP A 337 60.12 -38.99 -7.58
C TRP A 337 59.25 -38.97 -6.32
N GLU A 338 58.40 -39.97 -6.15
CA GLU A 338 57.55 -40.11 -4.96
C GLU A 338 58.21 -40.97 -3.88
N GLY A 339 58.04 -40.55 -2.62
CA GLY A 339 58.36 -41.32 -1.42
C GLY A 339 57.11 -42.01 -0.84
N PRO A 340 57.25 -43.08 -0.06
CA PRO A 340 56.14 -43.99 0.22
C PRO A 340 55.22 -43.54 1.36
N LEU A 341 53.91 -43.74 1.19
CA LEU A 341 52.93 -43.80 2.28
C LEU A 341 52.07 -45.08 2.21
N VAL A 342 51.72 -45.55 3.40
CA VAL A 342 51.21 -46.90 3.75
C VAL A 342 49.85 -47.22 3.10
N ALA A 343 49.65 -48.49 2.70
CA ALA A 343 48.40 -49.01 2.17
C ALA A 343 47.52 -49.75 3.22
N PRO A 344 46.18 -49.72 3.10
CA PRO A 344 45.25 -50.57 3.85
C PRO A 344 45.11 -52.00 3.26
N PRO A 345 44.58 -52.98 4.02
CA PRO A 345 44.63 -54.41 3.68
C PRO A 345 43.52 -54.92 2.70
N PRO A 346 43.71 -56.09 2.06
CA PRO A 346 42.79 -56.64 1.06
C PRO A 346 41.65 -57.51 1.63
N PRO A 347 40.56 -57.74 0.85
CA PRO A 347 39.56 -58.77 1.12
C PRO A 347 40.10 -60.21 0.96
N ALA A 348 39.35 -61.18 1.48
CA ALA A 348 39.79 -62.57 1.65
C ALA A 348 39.75 -63.44 0.38
N HIS A 349 40.59 -64.48 0.37
CA HIS A 349 40.48 -65.60 -0.55
C HIS A 349 39.27 -66.49 -0.21
N TYR A 350 38.70 -67.13 -1.22
CA TYR A 350 37.99 -68.40 -1.08
C TYR A 350 38.71 -69.42 -1.96
N GLU A 351 39.22 -70.48 -1.35
CA GLU A 351 39.71 -71.65 -2.05
C GLU A 351 38.53 -72.56 -2.42
N GLN A 352 38.56 -73.13 -3.61
CA GLN A 352 37.81 -74.36 -3.90
C GLN A 352 38.63 -75.22 -4.86
N ASP A 353 38.99 -76.41 -4.40
CA ASP A 353 39.46 -77.50 -5.24
C ASP A 353 38.43 -77.81 -6.33
N HIS A 354 38.90 -78.29 -7.48
CA HIS A 354 38.72 -79.69 -7.84
C HIS A 354 39.53 -80.04 -9.08
N GLN A 355 40.33 -81.11 -8.99
CA GLN A 355 40.83 -81.83 -10.15
C GLN A 355 39.71 -82.72 -10.70
N ASP A 356 39.50 -82.70 -12.02
CA ASP A 356 39.34 -83.93 -12.80
C ASP A 356 39.45 -83.66 -14.31
N ALA A 357 39.95 -84.66 -15.03
CA ALA A 357 39.97 -84.76 -16.49
C ALA A 357 38.84 -85.77 -16.92
N PRO A 358 38.46 -85.98 -18.21
CA PRO A 358 39.33 -85.88 -19.40
C PRO A 358 38.70 -85.57 -20.79
N VAL A 359 39.58 -85.49 -21.82
CA VAL A 359 39.42 -85.99 -23.22
C VAL A 359 38.41 -85.30 -24.20
N ASP A 360 38.98 -84.92 -25.37
CA ASP A 360 38.47 -84.85 -26.77
C ASP A 360 37.04 -84.33 -27.09
N THR A 361 36.73 -83.57 -28.16
CA THR A 361 37.43 -82.90 -29.30
C THR A 361 36.42 -81.85 -29.89
N TYR A 362 36.57 -81.04 -30.95
CA TYR A 362 37.39 -80.96 -32.19
C TYR A 362 37.61 -79.48 -32.63
N ASP A 363 38.59 -79.23 -33.52
CA ASP A 363 38.62 -78.38 -34.75
C ASP A 363 37.94 -76.97 -34.83
N GLU A 364 38.45 -75.97 -35.60
CA GLU A 364 39.61 -75.96 -36.52
C GLU A 364 40.29 -74.57 -36.68
N GLN A 365 41.63 -74.62 -36.82
CA GLN A 365 42.59 -73.75 -37.54
C GLN A 365 42.26 -72.31 -37.99
N TYR A 366 43.25 -71.41 -37.79
CA TYR A 366 43.82 -70.58 -38.88
C TYR A 366 45.34 -70.44 -38.68
N GLU A 367 46.15 -70.78 -39.70
CA GLU A 367 47.63 -70.71 -39.64
C GLU A 367 48.22 -69.34 -40.04
N GLN A 368 49.42 -69.06 -39.53
CA GLN A 368 50.33 -68.03 -40.06
C GLN A 368 51.22 -68.64 -41.15
N GLN A 369 51.45 -67.95 -42.27
CA GLN A 369 52.57 -68.29 -43.18
C GLN A 369 53.34 -67.04 -43.66
N ASN A 370 54.66 -67.22 -43.82
CA ASN A 370 55.63 -66.16 -44.06
C ASN A 370 55.65 -65.69 -45.52
N TYR A 371 55.96 -64.39 -45.74
CA TYR A 371 56.10 -63.83 -47.08
C TYR A 371 57.57 -63.74 -47.54
N ALA A 372 57.85 -64.17 -48.78
CA ALA A 372 59.14 -64.06 -49.45
C ALA A 372 58.99 -63.23 -50.76
N PRO A 373 60.01 -62.45 -51.17
CA PRO A 373 59.83 -61.35 -52.13
C PRO A 373 59.79 -61.78 -53.61
N GLY A 374 58.90 -61.17 -54.38
CA GLY A 374 58.73 -61.44 -55.82
C GLY A 374 58.60 -60.19 -56.71
N LYS A 375 59.69 -59.83 -57.39
CA LYS A 375 59.89 -59.10 -58.67
C LYS A 375 58.95 -57.92 -59.07
N PRO A 376 59.49 -56.81 -59.64
CA PRO A 376 58.71 -55.63 -60.00
C PRO A 376 57.92 -55.80 -61.31
N VAL A 377 56.73 -55.16 -61.38
CA VAL A 377 55.95 -54.96 -62.60
C VAL A 377 55.88 -53.49 -62.98
N SER A 378 56.33 -53.15 -64.18
CA SER A 378 56.29 -51.79 -64.73
C SER A 378 55.07 -51.60 -65.64
N ASN A 379 54.22 -50.62 -65.35
CA ASN A 379 53.22 -50.13 -66.31
C ASN A 379 53.09 -48.60 -66.22
N ARG A 380 53.89 -47.90 -67.01
CA ARG A 380 53.83 -46.44 -67.14
C ARG A 380 52.81 -46.04 -68.20
N SER A 381 51.63 -45.60 -67.78
CA SER A 381 50.68 -44.90 -68.65
C SER A 381 50.64 -43.41 -68.25
N GLY A 382 51.42 -42.58 -68.95
CA GLY A 382 51.58 -41.15 -68.62
C GLY A 382 50.25 -40.38 -68.59
N TRP A 383 49.31 -40.72 -69.47
CA TRP A 383 47.94 -40.19 -69.47
C TRP A 383 47.22 -40.43 -68.13
N LYS A 384 47.29 -41.65 -67.58
CA LYS A 384 46.61 -41.97 -66.32
C LYS A 384 47.23 -41.22 -65.15
N ILE A 385 48.56 -41.03 -65.14
CA ILE A 385 49.24 -40.21 -64.13
C ILE A 385 48.79 -38.75 -64.27
N ALA A 386 48.84 -38.16 -65.47
CA ALA A 386 48.41 -36.78 -65.69
C ALA A 386 46.95 -36.53 -65.30
N LEU A 387 46.05 -37.47 -65.59
CA LEU A 387 44.63 -37.38 -65.23
C LEU A 387 44.42 -37.49 -63.72
N TRP A 388 45.10 -38.42 -63.03
CA TRP A 388 45.04 -38.51 -61.57
C TRP A 388 45.70 -37.32 -60.87
N SER A 389 46.84 -36.82 -61.36
CA SER A 389 47.46 -35.59 -60.87
C SER A 389 46.53 -34.40 -61.06
N GLY A 390 45.90 -34.24 -62.22
CA GLY A 390 44.91 -33.19 -62.47
C GLY A 390 43.69 -33.29 -61.54
N LEU A 391 43.17 -34.51 -61.32
CA LEU A 391 42.08 -34.76 -60.38
C LEU A 391 42.48 -34.41 -58.94
N ILE A 392 43.68 -34.80 -58.50
CA ILE A 392 44.20 -34.51 -57.16
C ILE A 392 44.47 -33.02 -56.99
N THR A 393 45.04 -32.33 -57.98
CA THR A 393 45.22 -30.87 -57.95
C THR A 393 43.88 -30.14 -57.94
N ALA A 394 42.88 -30.60 -58.69
CA ALA A 394 41.52 -30.05 -58.65
C ALA A 394 40.83 -30.31 -57.30
N LEU A 395 41.02 -31.48 -56.69
CA LEU A 395 40.51 -31.81 -55.37
C LEU A 395 41.19 -30.97 -54.27
N ILE A 396 42.51 -30.81 -54.33
CA ILE A 396 43.26 -29.93 -53.41
C ILE A 396 42.83 -28.48 -53.61
N ALA A 397 42.62 -28.02 -54.84
CA ALA A 397 42.09 -26.69 -55.11
C ALA A 397 40.66 -26.52 -54.58
N ALA A 398 39.79 -27.52 -54.72
CA ALA A 398 38.43 -27.50 -54.18
C ALA A 398 38.40 -27.54 -52.64
N VAL A 399 39.30 -28.30 -52.00
CA VAL A 399 39.46 -28.34 -50.54
C VAL A 399 40.10 -27.04 -50.02
N ALA A 400 41.03 -26.43 -50.76
CA ALA A 400 41.62 -25.14 -50.42
C ALA A 400 40.61 -23.99 -50.59
N LEU A 401 39.85 -23.95 -51.69
CA LEU A 401 38.77 -22.99 -51.91
C LEU A 401 37.63 -23.19 -50.91
N GLY A 402 37.25 -24.43 -50.62
CA GLY A 402 36.27 -24.77 -49.59
C GLY A 402 36.73 -24.37 -48.19
N GLY A 403 37.96 -24.72 -47.81
CA GLY A 403 38.56 -24.31 -46.54
C GLY A 403 38.73 -22.80 -46.40
N TRP A 404 39.05 -22.08 -47.48
CA TRP A 404 39.10 -20.62 -47.52
C TRP A 404 37.71 -20.00 -47.35
N TRP A 405 36.70 -20.53 -48.06
CA TRP A 405 35.31 -20.07 -48.00
C TRP A 405 34.67 -20.30 -46.62
N PHE A 406 34.79 -21.51 -46.07
CA PHE A 406 34.28 -21.85 -44.73
C PHE A 406 35.09 -21.22 -43.60
N GLY A 407 36.42 -21.14 -43.72
CA GLY A 407 37.32 -20.69 -42.65
C GLY A 407 37.60 -19.19 -42.60
N SER A 408 37.32 -18.42 -43.67
CA SER A 408 37.61 -16.98 -43.70
C SER A 408 36.58 -16.09 -44.40
N GLY A 409 35.76 -16.62 -45.33
CA GLY A 409 34.83 -15.80 -46.10
C GLY A 409 33.49 -15.48 -45.40
N ARG A 410 33.05 -16.34 -44.46
CA ARG A 410 31.69 -16.30 -43.89
C ARG A 410 31.49 -15.28 -42.76
N TYR A 411 32.54 -14.90 -42.05
CA TYR A 411 32.46 -14.08 -40.83
C TYR A 411 33.05 -12.68 -41.06
N GLY A 412 32.42 -11.67 -40.49
CA GLY A 412 32.98 -10.34 -40.34
C GLY A 412 33.33 -10.06 -38.89
N GLU A 413 33.95 -8.91 -38.62
CA GLU A 413 34.20 -8.40 -37.28
C GLU A 413 33.40 -7.10 -37.12
N VAL A 414 32.59 -6.99 -36.06
CA VAL A 414 31.69 -5.84 -35.88
C VAL A 414 32.52 -4.58 -35.65
N PRO A 415 32.41 -3.52 -36.48
CA PRO A 415 33.23 -2.32 -36.33
C PRO A 415 32.83 -1.52 -35.09
N GLN A 416 33.83 -0.95 -34.40
CA GLN A 416 33.57 -0.02 -33.30
C GLN A 416 33.13 1.34 -33.86
N ILE A 417 31.91 1.76 -33.49
CA ILE A 417 31.24 2.98 -33.97
C ILE A 417 30.99 4.02 -32.85
N ILE A 418 31.54 3.80 -31.65
CA ILE A 418 31.41 4.72 -30.51
C ILE A 418 32.01 6.08 -30.89
N GLY A 419 31.26 7.16 -30.66
CA GLY A 419 31.65 8.52 -31.05
C GLY A 419 31.42 8.88 -32.54
N MET A 420 30.87 7.97 -33.36
CA MET A 420 30.41 8.31 -34.70
C MET A 420 28.97 8.85 -34.68
N GLY A 421 28.61 9.71 -35.65
CA GLY A 421 27.22 10.09 -35.88
C GLY A 421 26.42 8.96 -36.54
N GLN A 422 25.11 8.88 -36.27
CA GLN A 422 24.24 7.77 -36.71
C GLN A 422 24.39 7.37 -38.19
N ALA A 423 24.34 8.33 -39.11
CA ALA A 423 24.48 8.07 -40.55
C ALA A 423 25.86 7.50 -40.94
N GLN A 424 26.91 7.92 -40.23
CA GLN A 424 28.27 7.41 -40.45
C GLN A 424 28.41 5.99 -39.90
N ALA A 425 27.85 5.71 -38.73
CA ALA A 425 27.85 4.39 -38.11
C ALA A 425 27.07 3.33 -38.91
N VAL A 426 25.88 3.68 -39.42
CA VAL A 426 25.12 2.85 -40.37
C VAL A 426 25.99 2.51 -41.57
N THR A 427 26.58 3.54 -42.21
CA THR A 427 27.48 3.37 -43.36
C THR A 427 28.67 2.45 -43.04
N THR A 428 29.27 2.56 -41.85
CA THR A 428 30.41 1.72 -41.43
C THR A 428 30.01 0.26 -41.19
N ILE A 429 28.84 -0.01 -40.62
CA ILE A 429 28.31 -1.37 -40.41
C ILE A 429 27.91 -2.03 -41.74
N GLU A 430 27.26 -1.29 -42.62
CA GLU A 430 26.91 -1.77 -43.97
C GLU A 430 28.18 -2.08 -44.80
N GLN A 431 29.20 -1.21 -44.74
CA GLN A 431 30.49 -1.44 -45.41
C GLN A 431 31.28 -2.64 -44.86
N ALA A 432 31.10 -2.98 -43.58
CA ALA A 432 31.66 -4.22 -43.01
C ALA A 432 30.97 -5.49 -43.56
N GLY A 433 29.76 -5.35 -44.12
CA GLY A 433 28.95 -6.44 -44.66
C GLY A 433 27.92 -6.98 -43.68
N PHE A 434 27.33 -6.11 -42.85
CA PHE A 434 26.24 -6.42 -41.92
C PHE A 434 25.01 -5.54 -42.24
N THR A 435 23.86 -5.90 -41.69
CA THR A 435 22.62 -5.12 -41.82
C THR A 435 22.45 -4.25 -40.59
N ALA A 436 22.35 -2.92 -40.75
CA ALA A 436 22.20 -2.00 -39.63
C ALA A 436 20.73 -1.84 -39.22
N THR A 437 20.45 -1.91 -37.92
CA THR A 437 19.16 -1.51 -37.31
C THR A 437 19.44 -0.48 -36.22
N THR A 438 18.57 0.52 -35.98
CA THR A 438 18.74 1.44 -34.84
C THR A 438 17.82 1.03 -33.69
N SER A 439 18.38 0.96 -32.48
CA SER A 439 17.70 0.92 -31.17
C SER A 439 17.89 2.27 -30.48
N GLN A 440 16.94 2.69 -29.65
CA GLN A 440 17.02 3.93 -28.86
C GLN A 440 16.79 3.62 -27.38
N GLU A 441 17.72 4.05 -26.54
CA GLU A 441 17.83 3.70 -25.12
C GLU A 441 18.18 4.96 -24.31
N TYR A 442 17.75 5.06 -23.06
CA TYR A 442 18.12 6.18 -22.18
C TYR A 442 19.51 5.93 -21.55
N SER A 443 20.25 6.99 -21.23
CA SER A 443 21.59 6.91 -20.64
C SER A 443 21.92 8.18 -19.86
N ASP A 444 22.45 8.01 -18.65
CA ASP A 444 22.79 9.15 -17.79
C ASP A 444 24.10 9.85 -18.15
N ASP A 445 25.05 9.10 -18.71
CA ASP A 445 26.40 9.55 -19.08
C ASP A 445 26.52 10.04 -20.53
N ILE A 446 25.72 9.47 -21.45
CA ILE A 446 25.87 9.70 -22.89
C ILE A 446 24.78 10.67 -23.38
N PRO A 447 25.13 11.86 -23.90
CA PRO A 447 24.16 12.82 -24.43
C PRO A 447 23.28 12.24 -25.54
N ALA A 448 22.07 12.80 -25.67
CA ALA A 448 21.12 12.42 -26.71
C ALA A 448 21.72 12.46 -28.13
N GLU A 449 21.16 11.64 -29.01
CA GLU A 449 21.57 11.38 -30.41
C GLU A 449 22.93 10.68 -30.59
N GLN A 450 23.80 10.61 -29.56
CA GLN A 450 25.08 9.89 -29.62
C GLN A 450 24.92 8.36 -29.53
N ILE A 451 25.95 7.63 -29.96
CA ILE A 451 25.93 6.16 -30.03
C ILE A 451 26.54 5.54 -28.77
N ILE A 452 25.73 4.77 -28.05
CA ILE A 452 26.11 3.97 -26.87
C ILE A 452 26.99 2.79 -27.30
N GLY A 453 26.68 2.17 -28.44
CA GLY A 453 27.47 1.09 -29.02
C GLY A 453 26.69 0.23 -30.01
N THR A 454 27.10 -1.03 -30.14
CA THR A 454 26.40 -2.04 -30.95
C THR A 454 25.98 -3.25 -30.11
N GLN A 455 24.96 -3.95 -30.59
CA GLN A 455 24.60 -5.29 -30.15
C GLN A 455 24.43 -6.18 -31.39
N PRO A 456 25.31 -7.18 -31.63
CA PRO A 456 26.47 -7.58 -30.81
C PRO A 456 27.59 -6.52 -30.69
N PRO A 457 28.41 -6.54 -29.63
CA PRO A 457 29.44 -5.54 -29.37
C PRO A 457 30.57 -5.47 -30.43
N GLY A 458 31.16 -4.28 -30.57
CA GLY A 458 32.23 -4.02 -31.54
C GLY A 458 33.53 -4.77 -31.22
N GLY A 459 34.00 -5.56 -32.19
CA GLY A 459 35.08 -6.55 -32.06
C GLY A 459 34.60 -8.00 -32.13
N GLU A 460 33.30 -8.26 -31.98
CA GLU A 460 32.75 -9.63 -32.07
C GLU A 460 32.74 -10.15 -33.52
N ARG A 461 32.93 -11.47 -33.69
CA ARG A 461 33.00 -12.13 -35.00
C ARG A 461 31.72 -12.88 -35.35
N ILE A 462 30.83 -12.20 -36.07
CA ILE A 462 29.51 -12.73 -36.45
C ILE A 462 29.42 -13.00 -37.97
N PRO A 463 28.47 -13.83 -38.44
CA PRO A 463 28.28 -14.09 -39.87
C PRO A 463 27.98 -12.80 -40.65
N LYS A 464 28.56 -12.66 -41.85
CA LYS A 464 28.19 -11.55 -42.75
C LYS A 464 26.73 -11.65 -43.17
N GLY A 465 26.07 -10.49 -43.26
CA GLY A 465 24.62 -10.36 -43.46
C GLY A 465 23.78 -10.40 -42.18
N SER A 466 24.35 -10.73 -41.01
CA SER A 466 23.65 -10.60 -39.72
C SER A 466 23.21 -9.15 -39.45
N ASN A 467 22.11 -9.00 -38.70
CA ASN A 467 21.72 -7.72 -38.12
C ASN A 467 22.70 -7.30 -37.00
N VAL A 468 23.04 -6.02 -36.97
CA VAL A 468 23.70 -5.36 -35.84
C VAL A 468 22.83 -4.17 -35.42
N ALA A 469 22.39 -4.16 -34.17
CA ALA A 469 21.65 -3.05 -33.59
C ALA A 469 22.62 -1.95 -33.13
N ILE A 470 22.51 -0.77 -33.71
CA ILE A 470 23.15 0.47 -33.26
C ILE A 470 22.31 1.01 -32.10
N ARG A 471 22.88 1.11 -30.90
CA ARG A 471 22.19 1.63 -29.72
C ARG A 471 22.48 3.13 -29.60
N GLN A 472 21.45 3.95 -29.76
CA GLN A 472 21.53 5.42 -29.71
C GLN A 472 20.95 5.94 -28.40
N SER A 473 21.62 6.90 -27.78
CA SER A 473 21.18 7.53 -26.54
C SER A 473 20.04 8.53 -26.78
N LEU A 474 19.04 8.49 -25.91
CA LEU A 474 18.03 9.53 -25.72
C LEU A 474 18.44 10.54 -24.63
N GLY A 475 19.58 10.33 -23.98
CA GLY A 475 20.03 11.09 -22.80
C GLY A 475 19.31 10.66 -21.52
N GLN A 476 19.29 11.55 -20.54
CA GLN A 476 18.62 11.34 -19.25
C GLN A 476 17.08 11.38 -19.42
N PRO A 477 16.34 10.42 -18.83
CA PRO A 477 14.89 10.40 -18.91
C PRO A 477 14.23 11.58 -18.17
N ALA A 478 13.12 12.08 -18.72
CA ALA A 478 12.26 13.05 -18.04
C ALA A 478 10.99 12.38 -17.50
N VAL A 479 10.54 12.79 -16.30
CA VAL A 479 9.29 12.31 -15.69
C VAL A 479 8.12 12.50 -16.69
N PRO A 480 7.31 11.47 -16.96
CA PRO A 480 6.19 11.59 -17.89
C PRO A 480 5.08 12.52 -17.38
N GLU A 481 4.30 13.05 -18.31
CA GLU A 481 3.05 13.75 -18.00
C GLU A 481 2.02 12.77 -17.44
N ILE A 482 1.16 13.24 -16.53
CA ILE A 482 0.06 12.44 -16.00
C ILE A 482 -0.94 12.18 -17.14
N PRO A 483 -1.26 10.91 -17.47
CA PRO A 483 -2.19 10.60 -18.56
C PRO A 483 -3.60 11.09 -18.21
N ALA A 484 -4.39 11.44 -19.23
CA ALA A 484 -5.76 11.95 -19.04
C ALA A 484 -6.75 10.94 -18.42
N SER A 485 -6.35 9.67 -18.27
CA SER A 485 -7.05 8.64 -17.51
C SER A 485 -6.83 8.74 -15.98
N GLY A 486 -5.80 9.45 -15.53
CA GLY A 486 -5.36 9.52 -14.14
C GLY A 486 -4.84 8.20 -13.55
N SER A 487 -4.71 7.16 -14.39
CA SER A 487 -4.43 5.78 -13.98
C SER A 487 -2.98 5.58 -13.56
N VAL A 488 -2.79 4.95 -12.39
CA VAL A 488 -1.49 4.53 -11.88
C VAL A 488 -0.82 3.50 -12.78
N GLN A 489 -1.60 2.64 -13.44
CA GLN A 489 -1.09 1.59 -14.32
C GLN A 489 -0.65 2.15 -15.68
N ASP A 490 -1.37 3.14 -16.21
CA ASP A 490 -1.02 3.84 -17.45
C ASP A 490 0.27 4.67 -17.24
N PHE A 491 0.35 5.40 -16.11
CA PHE A 491 1.55 6.14 -15.72
C PHE A 491 2.74 5.21 -15.43
N ARG A 492 2.50 4.02 -14.87
CA ARG A 492 3.55 2.99 -14.70
C ARG A 492 4.13 2.57 -16.04
N GLY A 493 3.30 2.35 -17.07
CA GLY A 493 3.77 2.09 -18.44
C GLY A 493 4.67 3.21 -18.96
N LEU A 494 4.19 4.46 -18.92
CA LEU A 494 4.92 5.65 -19.35
C LEU A 494 6.23 5.91 -18.57
N ALA A 495 6.29 5.48 -17.30
CA ALA A 495 7.50 5.54 -16.48
C ALA A 495 8.50 4.43 -16.87
N SER A 496 8.04 3.18 -17.01
CA SER A 496 8.88 2.05 -17.40
C SER A 496 9.44 2.17 -18.81
N GLU A 497 8.69 2.73 -19.77
CA GLU A 497 9.19 3.12 -21.10
C GLU A 497 10.39 4.09 -21.06
N ARG A 498 10.54 4.82 -19.94
CA ARG A 498 11.63 5.77 -19.69
C ARG A 498 12.65 5.26 -18.68
N THR A 499 12.66 3.95 -18.40
CA THR A 499 13.49 3.28 -17.38
C THR A 499 13.28 3.78 -15.94
N LEU A 500 12.17 4.47 -15.64
CA LEU A 500 11.89 5.03 -14.32
C LEU A 500 11.16 4.03 -13.42
N GLY A 501 11.55 4.00 -12.14
CA GLY A 501 10.82 3.29 -11.09
C GLY A 501 9.58 4.07 -10.66
N LEU A 502 8.54 3.36 -10.21
CA LEU A 502 7.31 3.97 -9.69
C LEU A 502 7.05 3.54 -8.25
N ARG A 503 6.84 4.51 -7.36
CA ARG A 503 6.37 4.31 -5.99
C ARG A 503 5.02 5.01 -5.80
N VAL A 504 4.07 4.36 -5.11
CA VAL A 504 2.89 5.06 -4.60
C VAL A 504 3.25 5.72 -3.26
N GLY A 505 2.97 7.01 -3.15
CA GLY A 505 3.18 7.83 -1.96
C GLY A 505 1.94 7.88 -1.06
N GLU A 506 1.93 8.81 -0.11
CA GLU A 506 0.73 9.09 0.68
C GLU A 506 -0.36 9.75 -0.19
N GLU A 507 -1.61 9.40 0.08
CA GLU A 507 -2.78 9.94 -0.62
C GLU A 507 -3.14 11.37 -0.15
N GLU A 508 -3.36 12.27 -1.11
CA GLU A 508 -3.63 13.71 -0.91
C GLU A 508 -5.10 14.07 -1.22
N TYR A 509 -5.63 15.15 -0.64
CA TYR A 509 -6.93 15.69 -1.07
C TYR A 509 -6.78 16.60 -2.30
N SER A 510 -7.65 16.44 -3.30
CA SER A 510 -7.66 17.27 -4.51
C SER A 510 -9.08 17.62 -4.95
N ASP A 511 -9.34 18.92 -5.10
CA ASP A 511 -10.64 19.44 -5.57
C ASP A 511 -10.90 19.18 -7.07
N SER A 512 -9.86 18.85 -7.85
CA SER A 512 -9.94 18.70 -9.32
C SER A 512 -9.73 17.27 -9.82
N VAL A 513 -9.13 16.39 -9.02
CA VAL A 513 -8.77 15.01 -9.42
C VAL A 513 -9.69 14.00 -8.73
N PRO A 514 -10.43 13.14 -9.47
CA PRO A 514 -11.23 12.06 -8.92
C PRO A 514 -10.46 11.15 -7.95
N ALA A 515 -11.15 10.60 -6.94
CA ALA A 515 -10.53 9.70 -5.98
C ALA A 515 -9.92 8.46 -6.66
N GLY A 516 -8.74 8.05 -6.24
CA GLY A 516 -7.96 6.93 -6.81
C GLY A 516 -7.16 7.26 -8.07
N GLN A 517 -7.25 8.48 -8.62
CA GLN A 517 -6.39 8.96 -9.70
C GLN A 517 -5.18 9.74 -9.15
N ILE A 518 -4.09 9.83 -9.93
CA ILE A 518 -2.87 10.54 -9.53
C ILE A 518 -3.16 12.05 -9.34
N SER A 519 -2.94 12.57 -8.11
CA SER A 519 -3.07 13.99 -7.76
C SER A 519 -1.82 14.80 -8.15
N SER A 520 -0.65 14.24 -7.87
CA SER A 520 0.65 14.88 -8.04
C SER A 520 1.77 13.84 -8.21
N THR A 521 2.92 14.26 -8.73
CA THR A 521 4.12 13.41 -8.81
C THR A 521 5.33 14.14 -8.23
N GLN A 522 6.21 13.39 -7.59
CA GLN A 522 7.48 13.88 -7.06
C GLN A 522 8.64 12.97 -7.51
N PRO A 523 9.56 13.44 -8.38
CA PRO A 523 9.59 14.78 -9.00
C PRO A 523 8.40 15.06 -9.94
N SER A 524 8.16 16.34 -10.23
CA SER A 524 7.06 16.80 -11.10
C SER A 524 7.27 16.39 -12.57
N PRO A 525 6.20 16.34 -13.39
CA PRO A 525 6.32 16.06 -14.82
C PRO A 525 7.33 16.97 -15.53
N GLY A 526 8.00 16.44 -16.54
CA GLY A 526 9.05 17.14 -17.29
C GLY A 526 10.39 17.32 -16.56
N THR A 527 10.50 16.95 -15.27
CA THR A 527 11.79 16.97 -14.56
C THR A 527 12.72 15.92 -15.14
N VAL A 528 13.94 16.31 -15.54
CA VAL A 528 14.99 15.37 -15.95
C VAL A 528 15.57 14.70 -14.70
N VAL A 529 15.68 13.38 -14.75
CA VAL A 529 16.11 12.51 -13.64
C VAL A 529 17.02 11.40 -14.17
N ALA A 530 17.73 10.71 -13.27
CA ALA A 530 18.57 9.57 -13.68
C ALA A 530 17.73 8.37 -14.13
N THR A 531 18.29 7.51 -14.98
CA THR A 531 17.76 6.16 -15.23
C THR A 531 17.57 5.39 -13.92
N HIS A 532 16.56 4.53 -13.87
CA HIS A 532 16.16 3.75 -12.69
C HIS A 532 15.77 4.56 -11.43
N SER A 533 15.71 5.90 -11.51
CA SER A 533 15.23 6.73 -10.41
C SER A 533 13.73 6.55 -10.15
N THR A 534 13.32 6.69 -8.89
CA THR A 534 11.95 6.45 -8.44
C THR A 534 11.12 7.73 -8.47
N VAL A 535 10.10 7.76 -9.33
CA VAL A 535 9.02 8.75 -9.27
C VAL A 535 8.00 8.30 -8.23
N THR A 536 7.70 9.17 -7.26
CA THR A 536 6.59 8.96 -6.33
C THR A 536 5.31 9.57 -6.91
N VAL A 537 4.22 8.81 -6.94
CA VAL A 537 2.89 9.30 -7.32
C VAL A 537 1.99 9.36 -6.10
N HIS A 538 1.36 10.51 -5.88
CA HIS A 538 0.33 10.69 -4.87
C HIS A 538 -1.03 10.46 -5.50
N LEU A 539 -1.95 9.80 -4.78
CA LEU A 539 -3.30 9.54 -5.26
C LEU A 539 -4.28 10.49 -4.59
N SER A 540 -5.29 10.92 -5.34
CA SER A 540 -6.35 11.77 -4.81
C SER A 540 -7.30 10.98 -3.90
N LYS A 541 -7.66 11.54 -2.74
CA LYS A 541 -8.81 11.16 -1.92
C LYS A 541 -10.13 11.78 -2.41
N GLY A 542 -10.07 12.54 -3.51
CA GLY A 542 -11.10 13.50 -3.93
C GLY A 542 -11.04 14.80 -3.12
N PRO A 543 -12.08 15.66 -3.23
CA PRO A 543 -12.15 16.94 -2.53
C PRO A 543 -12.13 16.75 -1.01
N ALA A 544 -11.49 17.67 -0.29
CA ALA A 544 -11.40 17.61 1.16
C ALA A 544 -12.78 17.72 1.84
N PRO A 545 -13.05 16.96 2.91
CA PRO A 545 -14.32 17.04 3.63
C PRO A 545 -14.47 18.37 4.39
N ILE A 546 -15.61 19.01 4.18
CA ILE A 546 -16.01 20.30 4.74
C ILE A 546 -17.12 20.07 5.75
N LYS A 547 -16.94 20.52 6.99
CA LYS A 547 -17.94 20.36 8.05
C LYS A 547 -19.02 21.43 7.95
N VAL A 548 -20.28 21.03 7.95
CA VAL A 548 -21.43 21.96 7.96
C VAL A 548 -21.33 22.86 9.21
N PRO A 549 -21.19 24.19 9.07
CA PRO A 549 -21.06 25.10 10.20
C PRO A 549 -22.33 25.13 11.06
N LYS A 550 -22.21 25.54 12.33
CA LYS A 550 -23.37 25.67 13.23
C LYS A 550 -24.16 26.94 12.92
N LEU A 551 -25.23 26.81 12.14
CA LEU A 551 -26.07 27.94 11.67
C LEU A 551 -27.30 28.23 12.53
N ALA A 552 -27.68 27.34 13.44
CA ALA A 552 -28.89 27.49 14.26
C ALA A 552 -28.88 28.80 15.06
N GLY A 553 -29.96 29.58 14.96
CA GLY A 553 -30.10 30.90 15.56
C GLY A 553 -29.49 32.06 14.77
N LEU A 554 -28.87 31.83 13.61
CA LEU A 554 -28.48 32.91 12.68
C LEU A 554 -29.64 33.34 11.78
N SER A 555 -29.69 34.62 11.42
CA SER A 555 -30.57 35.11 10.36
C SER A 555 -30.23 34.46 9.02
N GLN A 556 -31.24 34.15 8.20
CA GLN A 556 -31.13 33.43 6.93
C GLN A 556 -29.93 33.86 6.06
N ASP A 557 -29.69 35.16 5.89
CA ASP A 557 -28.64 35.65 4.99
C ASP A 557 -27.23 35.48 5.58
N LYS A 558 -27.06 35.63 6.91
CA LYS A 558 -25.80 35.29 7.60
C LYS A 558 -25.52 33.78 7.53
N ALA A 559 -26.56 32.95 7.47
CA ALA A 559 -26.41 31.51 7.28
C ALA A 559 -25.99 31.15 5.85
N ARG A 560 -26.49 31.87 4.83
CA ARG A 560 -26.01 31.79 3.44
C ARG A 560 -24.53 32.20 3.33
N ASP A 561 -24.18 33.38 3.86
CA ASP A 561 -22.79 33.87 3.92
C ASP A 561 -21.83 32.85 4.55
N ALA A 562 -22.26 32.17 5.61
CA ALA A 562 -21.46 31.19 6.32
C ALA A 562 -21.27 29.87 5.54
N LEU A 563 -22.30 29.43 4.81
CA LEU A 563 -22.19 28.28 3.91
C LEU A 563 -21.31 28.59 2.70
N GLU A 564 -21.49 29.76 2.07
CA GLU A 564 -20.67 30.17 0.91
C GLU A 564 -19.19 30.31 1.29
N LYS A 565 -18.89 30.87 2.47
CA LYS A 565 -17.51 30.93 3.02
C LYS A 565 -16.94 29.55 3.36
N ALA A 566 -17.80 28.59 3.73
CA ALA A 566 -17.40 27.18 3.87
C ALA A 566 -17.25 26.48 2.50
N GLY A 567 -17.67 27.08 1.39
CA GLY A 567 -17.67 26.45 0.06
C GLY A 567 -18.86 25.49 -0.17
N LEU A 568 -19.93 25.64 0.61
CA LEU A 568 -21.19 24.88 0.49
C LEU A 568 -22.29 25.76 -0.14
N ARG A 569 -23.29 25.13 -0.74
CA ARG A 569 -24.44 25.80 -1.40
C ARG A 569 -25.73 25.61 -0.60
N VAL A 570 -26.73 26.45 -0.84
CA VAL A 570 -28.09 26.26 -0.31
C VAL A 570 -28.99 25.73 -1.42
N ARG A 571 -29.55 24.53 -1.24
CA ARG A 571 -30.49 23.92 -2.21
C ARG A 571 -31.86 24.61 -2.17
N LYS A 572 -32.42 24.72 -0.97
CA LYS A 572 -33.75 25.29 -0.70
C LYS A 572 -33.81 25.83 0.72
N VAL A 573 -34.70 26.79 0.93
CA VAL A 573 -35.16 27.21 2.25
C VAL A 573 -36.51 26.58 2.48
N ILE A 574 -36.66 25.88 3.61
CA ILE A 574 -37.90 25.23 4.04
C ILE A 574 -38.48 26.06 5.20
N PRO A 575 -39.73 26.56 5.09
CA PRO A 575 -40.42 27.15 6.23
C PRO A 575 -40.78 26.06 7.25
N GLU A 576 -40.46 26.30 8.52
CA GLU A 576 -40.80 25.42 9.65
C GLU A 576 -41.15 26.32 10.86
N PHE A 577 -42.08 25.91 11.72
CA PHE A 577 -42.42 26.67 12.94
C PHE A 577 -41.55 26.21 14.11
N ASP A 578 -40.89 27.15 14.80
CA ASP A 578 -40.26 26.92 16.10
C ASP A 578 -40.66 28.01 17.11
N GLN A 579 -41.11 27.56 18.29
CA GLN A 579 -41.63 28.41 19.37
C GLN A 579 -40.56 29.20 20.17
N LYS A 580 -39.27 29.07 19.83
CA LYS A 580 -38.12 29.71 20.50
C LYS A 580 -37.32 30.61 19.55
N ILE A 581 -37.33 30.30 18.25
CA ILE A 581 -36.52 30.96 17.22
C ILE A 581 -37.39 31.95 16.46
N LYS A 582 -37.00 33.23 16.49
CA LYS A 582 -37.70 34.32 15.78
C LYS A 582 -37.75 34.08 14.27
N LYS A 583 -38.77 34.67 13.63
CA LYS A 583 -38.94 34.68 12.17
C LYS A 583 -37.64 34.94 11.40
N ASP A 584 -37.49 34.31 10.24
CA ASP A 584 -36.41 34.53 9.27
C ASP A 584 -35.00 34.14 9.81
N HIS A 585 -34.94 33.37 10.91
CA HIS A 585 -33.73 32.76 11.47
C HIS A 585 -33.74 31.23 11.29
N VAL A 586 -32.55 30.65 11.11
CA VAL A 586 -32.37 29.21 10.90
C VAL A 586 -32.63 28.43 12.19
N ILE A 587 -33.52 27.44 12.09
CA ILE A 587 -33.79 26.45 13.13
C ILE A 587 -32.70 25.38 13.10
N ARG A 588 -32.50 24.77 11.92
CA ARG A 588 -31.62 23.62 11.69
C ARG A 588 -31.23 23.52 10.21
N THR A 589 -30.31 22.62 9.90
CA THR A 589 -29.89 22.31 8.52
C THR A 589 -30.26 20.87 8.18
N SER A 590 -30.26 20.51 6.90
CA SER A 590 -30.11 19.10 6.48
C SER A 590 -29.10 19.03 5.33
N PRO A 591 -27.97 18.30 5.48
CA PRO A 591 -27.53 17.60 6.70
C PRO A 591 -27.30 18.50 7.92
N ASP A 592 -27.28 17.91 9.12
CA ASP A 592 -27.09 18.62 10.39
C ASP A 592 -25.71 19.27 10.53
N SER A 593 -25.57 20.23 11.45
CA SER A 593 -24.28 20.84 11.77
C SER A 593 -23.25 19.80 12.23
N ASN A 594 -22.01 19.97 11.79
CA ASN A 594 -20.89 19.02 11.87
C ASN A 594 -20.96 17.80 10.94
N ALA A 595 -22.00 17.62 10.12
CA ALA A 595 -21.96 16.64 9.03
C ALA A 595 -20.83 16.98 8.04
N GLU A 596 -20.20 15.97 7.45
CA GLU A 596 -19.12 16.14 6.48
C GLU A 596 -19.67 16.08 5.05
N LEU A 597 -19.41 17.14 4.29
CA LEU A 597 -19.84 17.35 2.91
C LEU A 597 -18.63 17.69 2.02
N ARG A 598 -18.79 17.64 0.71
CA ARG A 598 -17.76 18.05 -0.26
C ARG A 598 -17.95 19.50 -0.69
N ARG A 599 -16.90 20.10 -1.26
CA ARG A 599 -16.94 21.45 -1.80
C ARG A 599 -17.96 21.54 -2.94
N GLY A 600 -18.91 22.45 -2.82
CA GLY A 600 -20.03 22.63 -3.76
C GLY A 600 -21.30 21.83 -3.43
N ASP A 601 -21.29 20.93 -2.45
CA ASP A 601 -22.48 20.21 -2.00
C ASP A 601 -23.53 21.16 -1.43
N GLU A 602 -24.79 20.72 -1.45
CA GLU A 602 -25.94 21.56 -1.14
C GLU A 602 -26.61 21.18 0.18
N VAL A 603 -26.88 22.20 0.99
CA VAL A 603 -27.55 22.12 2.30
C VAL A 603 -28.98 22.68 2.21
N ASP A 604 -29.93 22.01 2.84
CA ASP A 604 -31.29 22.51 3.06
C ASP A 604 -31.30 23.38 4.34
N LEU A 605 -31.82 24.61 4.27
CA LEU A 605 -32.01 25.48 5.43
C LEU A 605 -33.45 25.42 5.93
N TYR A 606 -33.67 25.06 7.20
CA TYR A 606 -34.98 25.18 7.85
C TYR A 606 -35.05 26.51 8.59
N VAL A 607 -36.01 27.37 8.23
CA VAL A 607 -36.09 28.75 8.70
C VAL A 607 -37.43 28.99 9.40
N SER A 608 -37.36 29.63 10.58
CA SER A 608 -38.54 29.89 11.40
C SER A 608 -39.52 30.84 10.72
N THR A 609 -40.78 30.43 10.68
CA THR A 609 -41.93 31.26 10.27
C THR A 609 -42.61 31.99 11.43
N ALA A 610 -42.17 31.75 12.67
CA ALA A 610 -42.88 32.15 13.88
C ALA A 610 -43.15 33.66 13.97
N LEU A 611 -44.42 34.03 14.18
CA LEU A 611 -44.85 35.41 14.34
C LEU A 611 -44.74 35.84 15.81
N GLU A 612 -44.20 37.02 16.06
CA GLU A 612 -44.02 37.57 17.42
C GLU A 612 -45.18 38.50 17.75
N VAL A 613 -45.93 38.21 18.82
CA VAL A 613 -47.06 39.06 19.26
C VAL A 613 -46.54 40.45 19.68
N PRO A 614 -46.93 41.56 19.03
CA PRO A 614 -46.49 42.89 19.40
C PRO A 614 -46.95 43.32 20.80
N ASP A 615 -46.26 44.29 21.40
CA ASP A 615 -46.82 44.98 22.58
C ASP A 615 -47.93 45.93 22.15
N LEU A 616 -49.16 45.57 22.50
CA LEU A 616 -50.38 46.34 22.22
C LEU A 616 -50.85 47.13 23.44
N LYS A 617 -50.10 47.14 24.55
CA LYS A 617 -50.54 47.74 25.81
C LYS A 617 -50.88 49.23 25.65
N ASP A 618 -51.99 49.63 26.28
CA ASP A 618 -52.56 50.97 26.27
C ASP A 618 -52.96 51.51 24.87
N LYS A 619 -52.94 50.66 23.82
CA LYS A 619 -53.43 50.97 22.46
C LYS A 619 -54.94 50.86 22.34
N THR A 620 -55.54 51.70 21.51
CA THR A 620 -56.93 51.60 21.08
C THR A 620 -57.17 50.35 20.20
N LEU A 621 -58.42 49.91 20.06
CA LEU A 621 -58.77 48.75 19.23
C LEU A 621 -58.33 48.89 17.77
N ASP A 622 -58.44 50.08 17.18
CA ASP A 622 -58.07 50.30 15.77
C ASP A 622 -56.56 50.52 15.57
N GLU A 623 -55.82 50.97 16.58
CA GLU A 623 -54.35 50.85 16.58
C GLU A 623 -53.92 49.39 16.69
N ALA A 624 -54.51 48.63 17.63
CA ALA A 624 -54.21 47.23 17.85
C ALA A 624 -54.45 46.38 16.59
N ARG A 625 -55.57 46.63 15.88
CA ARG A 625 -55.88 46.01 14.58
C ARG A 625 -54.81 46.29 13.51
N ARG A 626 -54.31 47.52 13.42
CA ARG A 626 -53.24 47.88 12.47
C ARG A 626 -51.93 47.20 12.84
N ILE A 627 -51.49 47.33 14.09
CA ILE A 627 -50.23 46.76 14.58
C ILE A 627 -50.19 45.23 14.45
N LEU A 628 -51.32 44.55 14.68
CA LEU A 628 -51.44 43.11 14.42
C LEU A 628 -51.41 42.80 12.93
N GLY A 629 -52.17 43.52 12.09
CA GLY A 629 -52.18 43.33 10.64
C GLY A 629 -50.79 43.52 10.01
N ASP A 630 -50.06 44.54 10.43
CA ASP A 630 -48.67 44.82 10.01
C ASP A 630 -47.70 43.69 10.43
N ALA A 631 -48.02 42.96 11.51
CA ALA A 631 -47.29 41.79 11.99
C ALA A 631 -47.76 40.45 11.36
N GLY A 632 -48.76 40.46 10.46
CA GLY A 632 -49.35 39.25 9.87
C GLY A 632 -50.33 38.51 10.78
N LEU A 633 -50.78 39.16 11.85
CA LEU A 633 -51.66 38.61 12.89
C LEU A 633 -53.09 39.14 12.76
N THR A 634 -54.06 38.39 13.26
CA THR A 634 -55.48 38.74 13.25
C THR A 634 -56.01 38.98 14.67
N VAL A 635 -57.00 39.86 14.82
CA VAL A 635 -57.72 40.03 16.09
C VAL A 635 -58.72 38.88 16.24
N GLY A 636 -58.58 38.11 17.32
CA GLY A 636 -59.51 37.06 17.72
C GLY A 636 -60.73 37.62 18.45
N THR A 637 -61.00 37.09 19.63
CA THR A 637 -62.04 37.63 20.52
C THR A 637 -61.59 38.94 21.16
N VAL A 638 -62.54 39.87 21.35
CA VAL A 638 -62.33 41.10 22.12
C VAL A 638 -63.22 41.02 23.34
N THR A 639 -62.61 41.11 24.51
CA THR A 639 -63.27 40.99 25.82
C THR A 639 -62.95 42.20 26.69
N THR A 640 -63.71 42.42 27.76
CA THR A 640 -63.54 43.54 28.69
C THR A 640 -63.27 43.02 30.09
N ASP A 641 -62.19 43.48 30.70
CA ASP A 641 -61.88 43.25 32.12
C ASP A 641 -62.49 44.40 32.93
N GLU A 642 -63.66 44.14 33.52
CA GLU A 642 -64.46 45.09 34.31
C GLU A 642 -63.68 45.75 35.47
N GLU A 643 -62.63 45.12 35.99
CA GLU A 643 -61.81 45.71 37.07
C GLU A 643 -60.55 46.42 36.55
N ALA A 644 -60.05 46.06 35.36
CA ALA A 644 -58.93 46.73 34.74
C ALA A 644 -59.23 48.22 34.49
N THR A 645 -58.25 49.07 34.82
CA THR A 645 -58.35 50.53 34.73
C THR A 645 -57.25 51.09 33.83
N SER A 646 -57.56 51.84 32.78
CA SER A 646 -56.58 52.66 32.04
C SER A 646 -56.85 54.17 32.20
N ARG A 647 -55.88 54.99 31.75
CA ARG A 647 -56.02 56.43 31.54
C ARG A 647 -56.53 56.77 30.13
N ASN A 648 -56.35 55.85 29.19
CA ASN A 648 -56.93 55.92 27.85
C ASN A 648 -58.37 55.34 27.91
N GLY A 649 -59.20 55.62 26.91
CA GLY A 649 -60.63 55.26 26.89
C GLY A 649 -60.91 53.76 26.89
N GLN A 650 -61.11 53.17 25.69
CA GLN A 650 -61.04 51.72 25.51
C GLN A 650 -59.66 51.37 24.96
N ALA A 651 -58.82 50.78 25.81
CA ALA A 651 -57.45 50.40 25.50
C ALA A 651 -57.12 48.96 25.92
N VAL A 652 -56.21 48.31 25.19
CA VAL A 652 -55.76 46.94 25.46
C VAL A 652 -54.92 46.91 26.74
N VAL A 653 -55.31 46.03 27.68
CA VAL A 653 -54.63 45.83 28.97
C VAL A 653 -53.84 44.52 28.97
N LYS A 654 -54.35 43.48 28.30
CA LYS A 654 -53.73 42.16 28.16
C LYS A 654 -54.01 41.61 26.75
N THR A 655 -53.12 40.75 26.26
CA THR A 655 -53.34 39.94 25.05
C THR A 655 -53.26 38.46 25.40
N ALA A 656 -53.95 37.62 24.64
CA ALA A 656 -53.73 36.17 24.63
C ALA A 656 -53.57 35.69 23.18
N PRO A 657 -52.40 35.15 22.78
CA PRO A 657 -51.17 34.99 23.56
C PRO A 657 -50.53 36.32 24.00
N ALA A 658 -49.68 36.27 25.02
CA ALA A 658 -49.04 37.46 25.60
C ALA A 658 -48.00 38.08 24.65
N ALA A 659 -47.82 39.40 24.73
CA ALA A 659 -46.80 40.14 23.96
C ALA A 659 -45.39 39.54 24.11
N GLY A 660 -44.62 39.53 23.03
CA GLY A 660 -43.30 38.91 22.93
C GLY A 660 -43.31 37.39 22.80
N LYS A 661 -44.47 36.72 22.86
CA LYS A 661 -44.55 35.29 22.56
C LYS A 661 -44.51 35.04 21.05
N LEU A 662 -43.76 34.00 20.66
CA LEU A 662 -43.77 33.43 19.31
C LEU A 662 -44.96 32.50 19.13
N ILE A 663 -45.66 32.64 18.00
CA ILE A 663 -46.85 31.86 17.65
C ILE A 663 -46.75 31.35 16.21
N ASP A 664 -47.48 30.28 15.94
CA ASP A 664 -47.54 29.62 14.64
C ASP A 664 -48.41 30.45 13.65
N PRO A 665 -47.96 30.69 12.40
CA PRO A 665 -48.80 31.29 11.36
C PRO A 665 -50.14 30.59 11.09
N GLU A 666 -50.26 29.28 11.33
CA GLU A 666 -51.55 28.56 11.22
C GLU A 666 -52.56 29.01 12.28
N PHE A 667 -52.08 29.56 13.40
CA PHE A 667 -52.88 30.03 14.54
C PHE A 667 -52.64 31.52 14.83
N ASN A 668 -52.67 32.35 13.77
CA ASN A 668 -52.28 33.77 13.82
C ASN A 668 -53.23 34.73 14.59
N THR A 669 -54.18 34.20 15.37
CA THR A 669 -55.17 34.97 16.13
C THR A 669 -54.64 35.43 17.49
N VAL A 670 -54.87 36.71 17.82
CA VAL A 670 -54.59 37.28 19.15
C VAL A 670 -55.88 37.84 19.75
N ASP A 671 -56.31 37.28 20.88
CA ASP A 671 -57.41 37.80 21.70
C ASP A 671 -56.97 39.06 22.45
N LEU A 672 -57.88 40.02 22.57
CA LEU A 672 -57.66 41.32 23.23
C LEU A 672 -58.53 41.46 24.48
N VAL A 673 -57.93 41.92 25.58
CA VAL A 673 -58.63 42.26 26.81
C VAL A 673 -58.55 43.76 27.05
N MET A 674 -59.68 44.45 26.92
CA MET A 674 -59.84 45.89 27.08
C MET A 674 -60.12 46.26 28.54
N ASN A 675 -59.86 47.51 28.95
CA ASN A 675 -60.28 48.02 30.26
C ASN A 675 -61.79 48.30 30.32
N GLY A 676 -62.47 47.78 31.35
CA GLY A 676 -63.86 48.16 31.66
C GLY A 676 -63.98 49.47 32.43
N LYS A 677 -62.90 49.89 33.13
CA LYS A 677 -62.86 51.15 33.90
C LYS A 677 -61.85 52.14 33.31
N VAL A 678 -62.16 53.42 33.41
CA VAL A 678 -61.31 54.54 32.99
C VAL A 678 -61.17 55.55 34.13
N ILE A 679 -60.03 56.24 34.19
CA ILE A 679 -59.76 57.30 35.17
C ILE A 679 -60.29 58.64 34.63
N VAL A 680 -61.28 59.23 35.30
CA VAL A 680 -61.85 60.54 34.92
C VAL A 680 -60.75 61.61 34.95
N PRO A 681 -60.53 62.39 33.87
CA PRO A 681 -59.49 63.41 33.81
C PRO A 681 -59.89 64.68 34.59
N SER A 682 -58.94 65.61 34.74
CA SER A 682 -59.25 66.97 35.19
C SER A 682 -59.75 67.80 34.01
N LEU A 683 -61.01 68.20 34.07
CA LEU A 683 -61.68 69.05 33.07
C LEU A 683 -61.73 70.52 33.51
N MET A 684 -61.49 70.78 34.80
CA MET A 684 -61.45 72.11 35.43
C MET A 684 -60.58 73.09 34.61
N GLY A 685 -61.16 74.22 34.21
CA GLY A 685 -60.48 75.25 33.43
C GLY A 685 -60.44 75.04 31.91
N LYS A 686 -60.86 73.87 31.39
CA LYS A 686 -61.07 73.67 29.94
C LYS A 686 -62.33 74.38 29.46
N LYS A 687 -62.44 74.60 28.15
CA LYS A 687 -63.73 74.92 27.50
C LYS A 687 -64.64 73.68 27.50
N VAL A 688 -65.96 73.88 27.52
CA VAL A 688 -66.93 72.77 27.45
C VAL A 688 -66.68 71.88 26.23
N SER A 689 -66.54 72.44 25.03
CA SER A 689 -66.30 71.64 23.80
C SER A 689 -64.99 70.83 23.82
N GLU A 690 -63.97 71.31 24.52
CA GLU A 690 -62.69 70.58 24.70
C GLU A 690 -62.83 69.47 25.74
N ALA A 691 -63.56 69.73 26.83
CA ALA A 691 -63.85 68.76 27.88
C ALA A 691 -64.79 67.64 27.40
N GLU A 692 -65.78 67.99 26.58
CA GLU A 692 -66.70 67.08 25.91
C GLU A 692 -65.96 66.12 24.97
N SER A 693 -65.13 66.64 24.03
CA SER A 693 -64.27 65.81 23.19
C SER A 693 -63.38 64.89 24.04
N THR A 694 -62.70 65.45 25.06
CA THR A 694 -61.82 64.67 25.95
C THR A 694 -62.56 63.48 26.60
N LEU A 695 -63.84 63.63 26.96
CA LEU A 695 -64.64 62.56 27.56
C LEU A 695 -65.16 61.55 26.53
N LEU A 696 -65.62 62.01 25.37
CA LEU A 696 -66.11 61.15 24.29
C LEU A 696 -64.97 60.27 23.74
N ASP A 697 -63.77 60.85 23.56
CA ASP A 697 -62.54 60.12 23.20
C ASP A 697 -62.14 59.08 24.27
N MET A 698 -62.57 59.28 25.52
CA MET A 698 -62.38 58.34 26.63
C MET A 698 -63.55 57.35 26.79
N GLY A 699 -64.52 57.34 25.88
CA GLY A 699 -65.69 56.46 25.93
C GLY A 699 -66.67 56.77 27.07
N LEU A 700 -66.68 58.01 27.57
CA LEU A 700 -67.59 58.47 28.62
C LEU A 700 -68.72 59.31 28.03
N ASN A 701 -69.92 59.16 28.59
CA ASN A 701 -71.05 60.00 28.23
C ASN A 701 -70.91 61.37 28.90
N VAL A 702 -71.43 62.42 28.28
CA VAL A 702 -71.31 63.81 28.76
C VAL A 702 -72.70 64.38 29.01
N ASP A 703 -72.85 65.07 30.14
CA ASP A 703 -74.06 65.81 30.52
C ASP A 703 -73.65 67.26 30.85
N ILE A 704 -74.29 68.25 30.24
CA ILE A 704 -73.80 69.63 30.19
C ILE A 704 -74.83 70.58 30.81
N ASP A 705 -74.52 71.07 32.01
CA ASP A 705 -75.29 72.09 32.73
C ASP A 705 -74.59 73.45 32.59
N GLY A 706 -74.87 74.16 31.49
CA GLY A 706 -74.27 75.46 31.20
C GLY A 706 -74.34 75.87 29.72
N LYS A 707 -73.31 76.54 29.22
CA LYS A 707 -73.15 76.97 27.81
C LYS A 707 -71.89 76.37 27.18
N ASP A 708 -71.94 76.11 25.88
CA ASP A 708 -70.88 75.46 25.08
C ASP A 708 -69.57 76.27 25.01
N ASN A 709 -69.67 77.60 25.03
CA ASN A 709 -68.52 78.52 24.98
C ASN A 709 -67.94 78.88 26.36
N ALA A 710 -68.51 78.37 27.45
CA ALA A 710 -68.09 78.67 28.81
C ALA A 710 -66.97 77.74 29.32
N VAL A 711 -66.41 78.06 30.49
CA VAL A 711 -65.30 77.32 31.12
C VAL A 711 -65.83 76.39 32.21
N VAL A 712 -65.29 75.17 32.28
CA VAL A 712 -65.66 74.17 33.28
C VAL A 712 -65.18 74.58 34.67
N TYR A 713 -66.11 74.73 35.62
CA TYR A 713 -65.83 75.04 37.02
C TYR A 713 -66.25 73.92 37.99
N SER A 714 -66.94 72.89 37.51
CA SER A 714 -67.28 71.69 38.28
C SER A 714 -67.45 70.49 37.35
N GLN A 715 -67.07 69.30 37.86
CA GLN A 715 -67.27 68.01 37.20
C GLN A 715 -67.71 66.97 38.24
N SER A 716 -68.58 66.05 37.83
CA SER A 716 -68.96 64.88 38.62
C SER A 716 -69.12 63.66 37.71
N PRO A 717 -68.39 62.54 37.93
CA PRO A 717 -67.46 62.29 39.03
C PRO A 717 -66.18 63.16 39.03
N LYS A 718 -65.44 63.10 40.14
CA LYS A 718 -64.24 63.92 40.36
C LYS A 718 -63.07 63.44 39.50
N ALA A 719 -62.14 64.34 39.18
CA ALA A 719 -60.87 63.98 38.58
C ALA A 719 -60.15 62.91 39.43
N GLY A 720 -59.63 61.87 38.80
CA GLY A 720 -59.01 60.72 39.46
C GLY A 720 -59.98 59.62 39.90
N SER A 721 -61.31 59.82 39.82
CA SER A 721 -62.28 58.74 40.02
C SER A 721 -62.13 57.66 38.95
N LYS A 722 -62.18 56.39 39.36
CA LYS A 722 -62.32 55.24 38.45
C LYS A 722 -63.81 55.03 38.19
N VAL A 723 -64.21 55.03 36.92
CA VAL A 723 -65.61 54.85 36.50
C VAL A 723 -65.69 53.80 35.39
N ALA A 724 -66.84 53.15 35.20
CA ALA A 724 -67.03 52.25 34.07
C ALA A 724 -67.05 53.05 32.76
N VAL A 725 -66.54 52.47 31.67
CA VAL A 725 -66.73 53.03 30.31
C VAL A 725 -68.24 53.15 30.03
N GLY A 726 -68.67 54.25 29.42
CA GLY A 726 -70.08 54.61 29.26
C GLY A 726 -70.71 55.33 30.48
N THR A 727 -70.00 55.54 31.59
CA THR A 727 -70.49 56.37 32.70
C THR A 727 -70.69 57.82 32.23
N THR A 728 -71.81 58.43 32.60
CA THR A 728 -72.07 59.86 32.36
C THR A 728 -71.28 60.73 33.33
N VAL A 729 -70.57 61.72 32.81
CA VAL A 729 -69.91 62.78 33.59
C VAL A 729 -70.68 64.09 33.39
N THR A 730 -71.31 64.59 34.45
CA THR A 730 -71.95 65.90 34.46
C THR A 730 -70.89 67.00 34.62
N ILE A 731 -70.89 67.93 33.68
CA ILE A 731 -70.05 69.13 33.65
C ILE A 731 -70.91 70.35 33.96
N LYS A 732 -70.42 71.25 34.82
CA LYS A 732 -71.01 72.60 34.98
C LYS A 732 -70.04 73.66 34.49
N SER A 733 -70.55 74.60 33.68
CA SER A 733 -69.75 75.67 33.09
C SER A 733 -70.22 77.07 33.50
N ILE A 734 -69.27 78.01 33.52
CA ILE A 734 -69.53 79.42 33.87
C ILE A 734 -68.81 80.34 32.87
N GLY A 735 -69.56 81.32 32.35
CA GLY A 735 -69.18 82.21 31.24
C GLY A 735 -70.40 82.85 30.59
#